data_AF-K6W396-F1
#
_entry.id   AF-K6W396-F1
#
_cell.length_a   1.000
_cell.length_b   1.000
_cell.length_c   1.000
_cell.angle_alpha   90.00
_cell.angle_beta   90.00
_cell.angle_gamma   90.00
#
_symmetry.space_group_name_H-M   'P 1'
#
loop_
_entity.id
_entity.type
_entity.pdbx_description
1 polymer ?
#
loop_
_entity_poly.entity_id
_entity_poly.type
_entity_poly.pdbx_seq_one_letter_code
_entity_poly.pdbx_strand_id
1 'polypeptide(L)'
;MALYRTYRPATFADVVGQEHVTEPLSRALDSGRINHAYLFSGPRGCGKTSSARILARSLNCVHGPTSTPCGECDSCTALAPGGAGNLDVIELDAASHGGVDDTRELRDRAFYAPSESRYRVFIVDEAHMVTTAGFNALLKIVEEPPEHLIFVFATTEPEKVLPTIRSRTHHYPFRLLAPPVMRGLLEKICASEHVTVAPDVYPLVIRAGGGSPRDSLSILDQLLAGAGEQGVTYDRALALLGVTDVALIDEAIDALAAADGSRLFGTVENVIDAGHDPRRFAVDLLERLRDLILLQAVPDAADRGLVEAPGDQLARMQAQIERLGPATLTRFAETVHAALGEMRGTTSPRLLLEVMCARMLLPAVSADDAALLQRLERLESGAVAPAGPTRTASPEMAGAAPAARPQAPASSEPPPKYVRRSQRKAAEAVPAEQAHETPAPAADTAAPADRPVAAPVVETPAARPVAEAPTRPAPEAPTAPPVIETPTPPRVPEAPAKPLSAEIPSATTPVAPRVAGPRGGGTPTAPQPPARVPADRPSPEAEPVVPEAISSSYDDVPLPEEPPEYDLPPEPETAKAPPRVVEPEPEPESSNGLDVETVRKRFQDVRAAVRERSKSLEPMLSAAAIHDLQDGTVVLSHPAEVLVGRLSAAHATAILRDALRDVFAADLDVRTVHLAAAGAAPATPAKSTTAQQPPQRRQQFSRPSRAAEPSEQRRDDSTPSVSETPPEPEDPEPQQPRSDDEITDAERDEMVAEAHSGPPERRLDPDQVALDLLKSELGARPLE
;
A
#
# COMPACT_ATOMS: atom_id res chain seq x y z
N MET A 1 -14.52 -10.25 22.52
CA MET A 1 -13.24 -10.08 23.24
C MET A 1 -12.18 -10.40 22.22
N ALA A 2 -11.35 -9.43 21.82
CA ALA A 2 -10.62 -9.42 20.55
C ALA A 2 -10.08 -10.80 20.10
N LEU A 3 -10.84 -11.50 19.25
CA LEU A 3 -10.57 -12.89 18.87
C LEU A 3 -9.17 -13.10 18.32
N TYR A 4 -8.65 -12.15 17.52
CA TYR A 4 -7.29 -12.21 16.97
C TYR A 4 -6.16 -12.17 18.02
N ARG A 5 -6.47 -11.82 19.28
CA ARG A 5 -5.56 -11.89 20.43
C ARG A 5 -5.75 -13.20 21.20
N THR A 6 -7.00 -13.57 21.50
CA THR A 6 -7.35 -14.81 22.20
C THR A 6 -6.87 -16.04 21.44
N TYR A 7 -7.18 -16.12 20.15
CA TYR A 7 -6.85 -17.22 19.24
C TYR A 7 -5.57 -16.95 18.44
N ARG A 8 -4.64 -16.16 18.98
CA ARG A 8 -3.27 -16.09 18.44
C ARG A 8 -2.62 -17.46 18.70
N PRO A 9 -2.07 -18.14 17.67
CA PRO A 9 -1.50 -19.47 17.83
C PRO A 9 -0.35 -19.48 18.85
N ALA A 10 -0.27 -20.54 19.64
CA ALA A 10 0.71 -20.69 20.71
C ALA A 10 1.90 -21.56 20.28
N THR A 11 1.67 -22.60 19.47
CA THR A 11 2.66 -23.55 18.96
C THR A 11 2.66 -23.53 17.43
N PHE A 12 3.69 -24.11 16.80
CA PHE A 12 3.72 -24.24 15.34
C PHE A 12 2.60 -25.14 14.78
N ALA A 13 2.03 -26.03 15.59
CA ALA A 13 0.87 -26.85 15.22
C ALA A 13 -0.45 -26.06 15.19
N ASP A 14 -0.54 -24.94 15.92
CA ASP A 14 -1.71 -24.05 15.92
C ASP A 14 -1.71 -23.08 14.72
N VAL A 15 -0.59 -22.95 14.01
CA VAL A 15 -0.42 -22.04 12.86
C VAL A 15 -1.00 -22.68 11.59
N VAL A 16 -2.29 -22.46 11.38
CA VAL A 16 -3.05 -22.99 10.24
C VAL A 16 -2.55 -22.42 8.89
N GLY A 17 -2.34 -23.31 7.90
CA GLY A 17 -2.16 -22.95 6.49
C GLY A 17 -0.80 -22.34 6.13
N GLN A 18 0.22 -22.62 6.94
CA GLN A 18 1.61 -22.21 6.70
C GLN A 18 2.57 -23.41 6.85
N GLU A 19 2.11 -24.61 6.51
CA GLU A 19 2.82 -25.89 6.71
C GLU A 19 4.21 -25.89 6.04
N HIS A 20 4.32 -25.21 4.89
CA HIS A 20 5.58 -24.97 4.16
C HIS A 20 6.60 -24.08 4.89
N VAL A 21 6.21 -23.43 6.00
CA VAL A 21 7.08 -22.67 6.91
C VAL A 21 7.19 -23.35 8.28
N THR A 22 6.08 -23.85 8.82
CA THR A 22 6.03 -24.39 10.18
C THR A 22 6.72 -25.76 10.29
N GLU A 23 6.58 -26.64 9.29
CA GLU A 23 7.28 -27.93 9.31
C GLU A 23 8.80 -27.78 9.18
N PRO A 24 9.37 -27.00 8.24
CA PRO A 24 10.82 -26.87 8.14
C PRO A 24 11.44 -26.17 9.36
N LEU A 25 10.74 -25.20 9.98
CA LEU A 25 11.17 -24.60 11.25
C LEU A 25 11.16 -25.62 12.40
N SER A 26 10.10 -26.42 12.51
CA SER A 26 9.98 -27.49 13.53
C SER A 26 11.11 -28.51 13.39
N ARG A 27 11.33 -29.03 12.17
CA ARG A 27 12.43 -29.97 11.87
C ARG A 27 13.81 -29.34 12.09
N ALA A 28 13.99 -28.03 11.88
CA ALA A 28 15.24 -27.33 12.15
C ALA A 28 15.54 -27.26 13.66
N LEU A 29 14.54 -26.89 14.47
CA LEU A 29 14.62 -26.89 15.94
C LEU A 29 14.95 -28.28 16.49
N ASP A 30 14.19 -29.30 16.11
CA ASP A 30 14.33 -30.66 16.65
C ASP A 30 15.61 -31.37 16.17
N SER A 31 16.25 -30.88 15.10
CA SER A 31 17.59 -31.32 14.66
C SER A 31 18.72 -30.39 15.08
N GLY A 32 18.47 -29.40 15.93
CA GLY A 32 19.46 -28.45 16.44
C GLY A 32 20.08 -27.50 15.40
N ARG A 33 19.53 -27.47 14.18
CA ARG A 33 20.04 -26.68 13.04
C ARG A 33 19.44 -25.27 13.05
N ILE A 34 19.74 -24.54 14.11
CA ILE A 34 19.25 -23.20 14.37
C ILE A 34 20.15 -22.20 13.63
N ASN A 35 19.55 -21.39 12.76
CA ASN A 35 20.22 -20.25 12.14
C ASN A 35 20.22 -19.03 13.09
N HIS A 36 21.21 -18.16 12.93
CA HIS A 36 21.32 -16.91 13.70
C HIS A 36 20.40 -15.79 13.20
N ALA A 37 19.89 -15.87 11.98
CA ALA A 37 19.00 -14.85 11.40
C ALA A 37 17.91 -15.46 10.51
N TYR A 38 16.67 -15.03 10.71
CA TYR A 38 15.48 -15.44 9.96
C TYR A 38 14.81 -14.22 9.32
N LEU A 39 14.27 -14.40 8.11
CA LEU A 39 13.43 -13.40 7.43
C LEU A 39 12.06 -14.00 7.14
N PHE A 40 11.04 -13.53 7.84
CA PHE A 40 9.65 -13.90 7.66
C PHE A 40 8.95 -12.84 6.79
N SER A 41 8.72 -13.15 5.52
CA SER A 41 8.08 -12.21 4.58
C SER A 41 6.67 -12.63 4.22
N GLY A 42 5.80 -11.68 3.91
CA GLY A 42 4.50 -11.96 3.30
C GLY A 42 3.44 -10.96 3.71
N PRO A 43 2.20 -11.08 3.21
CA PRO A 43 1.13 -10.12 3.46
C PRO A 43 0.88 -9.78 4.94
N ARG A 44 0.13 -8.71 5.20
CA ARG A 44 -0.26 -8.37 6.57
C ARG A 44 -1.16 -9.48 7.15
N GLY A 45 -1.02 -9.74 8.45
CA GLY A 45 -1.93 -10.60 9.22
C GLY A 45 -1.80 -12.12 9.01
N CYS A 46 -1.00 -12.61 8.05
CA CYS A 46 -0.75 -14.04 7.79
C CYS A 46 0.03 -14.81 8.88
N GLY A 47 0.38 -14.17 10.01
CA GLY A 47 0.97 -14.84 11.17
C GLY A 47 2.47 -14.65 11.39
N LYS A 48 3.17 -13.83 10.58
CA LYS A 48 4.64 -13.56 10.70
C LYS A 48 5.11 -13.35 12.14
N THR A 49 4.62 -12.30 12.81
CA THR A 49 4.99 -11.92 14.18
C THR A 49 4.56 -12.96 15.22
N SER A 50 3.44 -13.66 14.99
CA SER A 50 3.02 -14.77 15.84
C SER A 50 4.07 -15.89 15.78
N SER A 51 4.46 -16.31 14.57
CA SER A 51 5.47 -17.34 14.36
C SER A 51 6.86 -16.93 14.87
N ALA A 52 7.19 -15.64 14.86
CA ALA A 52 8.42 -15.12 15.47
C ALA A 52 8.44 -15.31 16.99
N ARG A 53 7.33 -15.01 17.68
CA ARG A 53 7.17 -15.29 19.11
C ARG A 53 7.18 -16.79 19.42
N ILE A 54 6.52 -17.60 18.59
CA ILE A 54 6.54 -19.07 18.72
C ILE A 54 7.98 -19.59 18.58
N LEU A 55 8.76 -19.11 17.60
CA LEU A 55 10.17 -19.46 17.44
C LEU A 55 11.00 -19.08 18.69
N ALA A 56 10.87 -17.84 19.17
CA ALA A 56 11.55 -17.39 20.39
C ALA A 56 11.22 -18.29 21.61
N ARG A 57 9.95 -18.69 21.74
CA ARG A 57 9.48 -19.58 22.80
C ARG A 57 9.97 -21.03 22.65
N SER A 58 10.03 -21.54 21.42
CA SER A 58 10.61 -22.84 21.08
C SER A 58 12.11 -22.93 21.42
N LEU A 59 12.83 -21.83 21.26
CA LEU A 59 14.26 -21.71 21.58
C LEU A 59 14.49 -21.61 23.10
N ASN A 60 13.71 -20.77 23.79
CA ASN A 60 13.92 -20.43 25.20
C ASN A 60 13.11 -21.26 26.22
N CYS A 61 12.27 -22.18 25.76
CA CYS A 61 11.63 -23.22 26.59
C CYS A 61 12.66 -23.97 27.44
N VAL A 62 12.31 -24.34 28.68
CA VAL A 62 13.16 -25.16 29.59
C VAL A 62 13.48 -26.54 28.99
N HIS A 63 12.61 -27.06 28.13
CA HIS A 63 12.82 -28.29 27.33
C HIS A 63 13.29 -28.02 25.89
N GLY A 64 13.55 -26.75 25.53
CA GLY A 64 14.01 -26.36 24.20
C GLY A 64 15.54 -26.41 24.01
N PRO A 65 16.04 -26.30 22.77
CA PRO A 65 15.28 -26.04 21.53
C PRO A 65 14.34 -27.19 21.14
N THR A 66 13.08 -26.87 20.83
CA THR A 66 12.06 -27.86 20.45
C THR A 66 10.93 -27.24 19.63
N SER A 67 10.36 -28.01 18.70
CA SER A 67 9.12 -27.64 17.99
C SER A 67 7.89 -27.57 18.90
N THR A 68 7.89 -28.26 20.05
CA THR A 68 6.77 -28.36 20.99
C THR A 68 7.09 -27.70 22.35
N PRO A 69 7.12 -26.36 22.44
CA PRO A 69 7.39 -25.67 23.70
C PRO A 69 6.28 -25.93 24.73
N CYS A 70 6.67 -26.36 25.94
CA CYS A 70 5.80 -26.95 26.96
C CYS A 70 4.60 -26.11 27.43
N GLY A 71 4.61 -24.80 27.23
CA GLY A 71 3.51 -23.91 27.63
C GLY A 71 3.51 -23.49 29.11
N GLU A 72 4.13 -24.29 30.00
CA GLU A 72 4.02 -24.11 31.46
C GLU A 72 5.20 -23.37 32.11
N CYS A 73 6.43 -23.48 31.57
CA CYS A 73 7.60 -22.83 32.18
C CYS A 73 7.59 -21.30 32.00
N ASP A 74 8.32 -20.55 32.84
CA ASP A 74 8.25 -19.08 32.89
C ASP A 74 8.48 -18.40 31.53
N SER A 75 9.48 -18.84 30.75
CA SER A 75 9.70 -18.35 29.37
C SER A 75 8.52 -18.66 28.43
N CYS A 76 7.85 -19.82 28.59
CA CYS A 76 6.66 -20.15 27.81
C CYS A 76 5.45 -19.29 28.20
N THR A 77 5.24 -19.05 29.49
CA THR A 77 4.15 -18.23 30.02
C THR A 77 4.35 -16.75 29.67
N ALA A 78 5.58 -16.25 29.77
CA ALA A 78 5.96 -14.88 29.38
C ALA A 78 5.76 -14.59 27.89
N LEU A 79 6.02 -15.59 27.03
CA LEU A 79 5.88 -15.53 25.56
C LEU A 79 4.56 -16.12 25.05
N ALA A 80 3.58 -16.38 25.94
CA ALA A 80 2.25 -16.84 25.57
C ALA A 80 1.44 -15.73 24.85
N PRO A 81 0.34 -16.08 24.15
CA PRO A 81 -0.67 -15.11 23.73
C PRO A 81 -1.17 -14.27 24.91
N GLY A 82 -0.84 -12.98 24.94
CA GLY A 82 -1.18 -12.07 26.05
C GLY A 82 -0.22 -12.09 27.25
N GLY A 83 0.88 -12.84 27.18
CA GLY A 83 1.94 -12.83 28.20
C GLY A 83 2.65 -11.46 28.31
N ALA A 84 3.32 -11.24 29.44
CA ALA A 84 3.94 -9.96 29.80
C ALA A 84 5.22 -9.61 28.99
N GLY A 85 5.71 -10.53 28.15
CA GLY A 85 7.03 -10.42 27.51
C GLY A 85 8.14 -11.00 28.38
N ASN A 86 9.30 -11.25 27.76
CA ASN A 86 10.49 -11.84 28.42
C ASN A 86 11.70 -10.95 28.15
N LEU A 87 12.57 -10.76 29.15
CA LEU A 87 13.71 -9.82 29.10
C LEU A 87 14.73 -10.15 27.99
N ASP A 88 14.84 -11.43 27.61
CA ASP A 88 15.75 -11.89 26.58
C ASP A 88 15.12 -11.88 25.18
N VAL A 89 13.84 -11.53 25.05
CA VAL A 89 13.11 -11.42 23.77
C VAL A 89 12.65 -9.98 23.55
N ILE A 90 13.40 -9.23 22.72
CA ILE A 90 13.07 -7.84 22.39
C ILE A 90 12.26 -7.80 21.10
N GLU A 91 11.05 -7.23 21.16
CA GLU A 91 10.23 -6.94 19.99
C GLU A 91 10.32 -5.45 19.64
N LEU A 92 10.82 -5.15 18.43
CA LEU A 92 10.97 -3.80 17.89
C LEU A 92 10.00 -3.63 16.71
N ASP A 93 9.05 -2.71 16.82
CA ASP A 93 8.22 -2.27 15.69
C ASP A 93 8.99 -1.20 14.90
N ALA A 94 9.50 -1.57 13.72
CA ALA A 94 10.28 -0.67 12.88
C ALA A 94 9.46 0.49 12.26
N ALA A 95 8.12 0.40 12.24
CA ALA A 95 7.28 1.52 11.83
C ALA A 95 7.28 2.67 12.85
N SER A 96 7.61 2.36 14.11
CA SER A 96 7.68 3.31 15.23
C SER A 96 9.12 3.61 15.67
N HIS A 97 10.01 2.61 15.59
CA HIS A 97 11.39 2.63 16.11
C HIS A 97 12.39 2.08 15.06
N GLY A 98 12.30 2.58 13.82
CA GLY A 98 13.17 2.19 12.69
C GLY A 98 14.46 3.02 12.54
N GLY A 99 14.79 3.84 13.55
CA GLY A 99 15.87 4.81 13.51
C GLY A 99 17.27 4.20 13.60
N VAL A 100 18.27 5.05 13.33
CA VAL A 100 19.69 4.67 13.46
C VAL A 100 20.06 4.47 14.92
N ASP A 101 19.45 5.23 15.84
CA ASP A 101 19.76 5.17 17.26
C ASP A 101 19.03 4.02 17.96
N ASP A 102 17.78 3.73 17.61
CA ASP A 102 17.06 2.51 18.03
C ASP A 102 17.87 1.24 17.70
N THR A 103 18.43 1.20 16.49
CA THR A 103 19.22 0.07 15.99
C THR A 103 20.65 0.03 16.54
N ARG A 104 21.23 1.18 16.92
CA ARG A 104 22.47 1.25 17.72
C ARG A 104 22.26 0.73 19.13
N GLU A 105 21.17 1.09 19.79
CA GLU A 105 20.81 0.54 21.10
C GLU A 105 20.59 -0.98 21.02
N LEU A 106 19.86 -1.46 20.02
CA LEU A 106 19.68 -2.89 19.80
C LEU A 106 21.02 -3.61 19.57
N ARG A 107 21.91 -3.01 18.75
CA ARG A 107 23.28 -3.48 18.49
C ARG A 107 24.11 -3.57 19.77
N ASP A 108 24.04 -2.56 20.64
CA ASP A 108 24.85 -2.51 21.86
C ASP A 108 24.30 -3.44 22.95
N ARG A 109 22.97 -3.60 23.02
CA ARG A 109 22.30 -4.62 23.85
C ARG A 109 22.60 -6.06 23.39
N ALA A 110 22.98 -6.27 22.12
CA ALA A 110 23.21 -7.60 21.54
C ALA A 110 24.40 -8.37 22.14
N PHE A 111 25.47 -7.65 22.50
CA PHE A 111 26.71 -8.26 22.99
C PHE A 111 26.57 -8.88 24.39
N TYR A 112 25.58 -8.45 25.17
CA TYR A 112 25.30 -9.02 26.48
C TYR A 112 24.59 -10.36 26.34
N ALA A 113 25.07 -11.35 27.09
CA ALA A 113 24.43 -12.66 27.23
C ALA A 113 22.97 -12.55 27.71
N PRO A 114 22.15 -13.60 27.52
CA PRO A 114 20.80 -13.66 28.09
C PRO A 114 20.86 -13.68 29.62
N SER A 115 19.76 -13.27 30.25
CA SER A 115 19.63 -13.12 31.70
C SER A 115 19.14 -14.42 32.36
N GLU A 116 18.15 -15.05 31.75
CA GLU A 116 17.47 -16.26 32.27
C GLU A 116 17.31 -17.34 31.19
N SER A 117 17.31 -16.95 29.91
CA SER A 117 17.03 -17.80 28.76
C SER A 117 18.29 -18.41 28.12
N ARG A 118 18.11 -19.32 27.15
CA ARG A 118 19.23 -19.84 26.34
C ARG A 118 19.69 -18.89 25.24
N TYR A 119 18.77 -18.17 24.63
CA TYR A 119 19.03 -17.25 23.52
C TYR A 119 18.44 -15.87 23.78
N ARG A 120 19.16 -14.84 23.35
CA ARG A 120 18.66 -13.48 23.19
C ARG A 120 18.04 -13.36 21.80
N VAL A 121 16.74 -13.11 21.71
CA VAL A 121 16.00 -13.11 20.44
C VAL A 121 15.50 -11.70 20.13
N PHE A 122 15.89 -11.17 18.97
CA PHE A 122 15.47 -9.84 18.51
C PHE A 122 14.49 -10.00 17.35
N ILE A 123 13.22 -9.70 17.61
CA ILE A 123 12.15 -9.70 16.62
C ILE A 123 11.97 -8.27 16.11
N VAL A 124 12.22 -8.04 14.83
CA VAL A 124 12.05 -6.73 14.19
C VAL A 124 10.85 -6.83 13.26
N ASP A 125 9.69 -6.30 13.66
CA ASP A 125 8.46 -6.33 12.86
C ASP A 125 8.36 -5.14 11.90
N GLU A 126 7.67 -5.36 10.78
CA GLU A 126 7.63 -4.52 9.58
C GLU A 126 8.99 -3.92 9.18
N ALA A 127 10.02 -4.78 9.17
CA ALA A 127 11.43 -4.44 8.98
C ALA A 127 11.77 -3.64 7.70
N HIS A 128 10.88 -3.59 6.70
CA HIS A 128 11.03 -2.69 5.54
C HIS A 128 10.98 -1.19 5.92
N MET A 129 10.53 -0.86 7.12
CA MET A 129 10.50 0.49 7.68
C MET A 129 11.83 0.87 8.39
N VAL A 130 12.74 -0.08 8.63
CA VAL A 130 14.07 0.24 9.20
C VAL A 130 14.85 1.09 8.20
N THR A 131 15.37 2.22 8.65
CA THR A 131 16.18 3.12 7.84
C THR A 131 17.45 2.43 7.30
N THR A 132 17.90 2.80 6.09
CA THR A 132 19.14 2.24 5.49
C THR A 132 20.35 2.36 6.42
N ALA A 133 20.47 3.48 7.15
CA ALA A 133 21.53 3.68 8.12
C ALA A 133 21.37 2.81 9.39
N GLY A 134 20.15 2.51 9.82
CA GLY A 134 19.88 1.56 10.90
C GLY A 134 20.17 0.11 10.52
N PHE A 135 19.78 -0.32 9.30
CA PHE A 135 20.22 -1.62 8.77
C PHE A 135 21.75 -1.72 8.71
N ASN A 136 22.44 -0.66 8.27
CA ASN A 136 23.90 -0.62 8.25
C ASN A 136 24.54 -0.69 9.67
N ALA A 137 23.84 -0.20 10.70
CA ALA A 137 24.28 -0.36 12.10
C ALA A 137 24.14 -1.81 12.60
N LEU A 138 23.12 -2.54 12.12
CA LEU A 138 22.91 -3.96 12.44
C LEU A 138 23.80 -4.91 11.63
N LEU A 139 24.20 -4.53 10.41
CA LEU A 139 24.91 -5.41 9.46
C LEU A 139 26.00 -6.24 10.13
N LYS A 140 26.95 -5.61 10.84
CA LYS A 140 28.09 -6.32 11.45
C LYS A 140 27.67 -7.50 12.33
N ILE A 141 26.61 -7.36 13.13
CA ILE A 141 26.13 -8.45 14.00
C ILE A 141 25.33 -9.47 13.20
N VAL A 142 24.64 -9.05 12.13
CA VAL A 142 23.96 -9.99 11.22
C VAL A 142 24.97 -10.81 10.38
N GLU A 143 26.22 -10.35 10.22
CA GLU A 143 27.30 -11.15 9.61
C GLU A 143 28.08 -12.00 10.63
N GLU A 144 28.40 -11.44 11.80
CA GLU A 144 29.18 -12.08 12.86
C GLU A 144 28.44 -12.01 14.22
N PRO A 145 27.33 -12.76 14.41
CA PRO A 145 26.55 -12.72 15.64
C PRO A 145 27.21 -13.52 16.78
N PRO A 146 27.04 -13.10 18.05
CA PRO A 146 27.31 -13.96 19.21
C PRO A 146 26.48 -15.25 19.16
N GLU A 147 27.04 -16.37 19.66
CA GLU A 147 26.39 -17.69 19.63
C GLU A 147 25.02 -17.73 20.34
N HIS A 148 24.80 -16.84 21.31
CA HIS A 148 23.54 -16.70 22.05
C HIS A 148 22.50 -15.81 21.37
N LEU A 149 22.79 -15.18 20.23
CA LEU A 149 21.93 -14.16 19.61
C LEU A 149 21.20 -14.68 18.36
N ILE A 150 19.90 -14.43 18.27
CA ILE A 150 19.06 -14.79 17.12
C ILE A 150 18.21 -13.58 16.66
N PHE A 151 18.30 -13.21 15.39
CA PHE A 151 17.44 -12.22 14.75
C PHE A 151 16.25 -12.85 14.03
N VAL A 152 15.07 -12.24 14.12
CA VAL A 152 13.88 -12.58 13.34
C VAL A 152 13.29 -11.30 12.75
N PHE A 153 13.57 -11.04 11.47
CA PHE A 153 13.00 -9.92 10.72
C PHE A 153 11.65 -10.33 10.14
N ALA A 154 10.57 -9.61 10.45
CA ALA A 154 9.26 -9.80 9.83
C ALA A 154 8.93 -8.60 8.92
N THR A 155 8.36 -8.83 7.74
CA THR A 155 8.06 -7.75 6.78
C THR A 155 6.93 -8.08 5.80
N THR A 156 6.16 -7.08 5.36
CA THR A 156 5.31 -7.18 4.15
C THR A 156 6.09 -7.14 2.84
N GLU A 157 7.17 -6.36 2.79
CA GLU A 157 7.89 -6.01 1.55
C GLU A 157 9.35 -6.49 1.65
N PRO A 158 9.67 -7.73 1.24
CA PRO A 158 11.02 -8.28 1.34
C PRO A 158 12.01 -7.59 0.39
N GLU A 159 11.57 -7.09 -0.75
CA GLU A 159 12.39 -6.33 -1.71
C GLU A 159 12.91 -4.98 -1.17
N LYS A 160 12.23 -4.37 -0.18
CA LYS A 160 12.70 -3.16 0.52
C LYS A 160 13.79 -3.43 1.56
N VAL A 161 13.89 -4.66 2.08
CA VAL A 161 14.96 -5.05 3.01
C VAL A 161 16.29 -5.13 2.26
N LEU A 162 17.37 -4.58 2.84
CA LEU A 162 18.67 -4.52 2.15
C LEU A 162 19.13 -5.91 1.67
N PRO A 163 19.61 -6.05 0.41
CA PRO A 163 20.09 -7.33 -0.12
C PRO A 163 21.17 -7.99 0.75
N THR A 164 22.01 -7.20 1.42
CA THR A 164 23.06 -7.66 2.35
C THR A 164 22.53 -8.28 3.64
N ILE A 165 21.35 -7.86 4.13
CA ILE A 165 20.64 -8.53 5.23
C ILE A 165 19.99 -9.81 4.70
N ARG A 166 19.27 -9.70 3.57
CA ARG A 166 18.54 -10.80 2.95
C ARG A 166 19.44 -12.00 2.61
N SER A 167 20.67 -11.76 2.17
CA SER A 167 21.64 -12.81 1.84
C SER A 167 22.23 -13.53 3.06
N ARG A 168 21.96 -13.05 4.29
CA ARG A 168 22.42 -13.62 5.56
C ARG A 168 21.27 -14.19 6.39
N THR A 169 20.02 -13.84 6.08
CA THR A 169 18.81 -14.39 6.71
C THR A 169 18.30 -15.66 6.01
N HIS A 170 17.88 -16.67 6.77
CA HIS A 170 17.11 -17.79 6.23
C HIS A 170 15.65 -17.35 5.95
N HIS A 171 15.22 -17.40 4.69
CA HIS A 171 14.00 -16.74 4.21
C HIS A 171 12.78 -17.69 4.17
N TYR A 172 11.68 -17.27 4.81
CA TYR A 172 10.42 -18.00 4.90
C TYR A 172 9.24 -17.14 4.40
N PRO A 173 8.63 -17.49 3.25
CA PRO A 173 7.52 -16.74 2.67
C PRO A 173 6.14 -17.24 3.15
N PHE A 174 5.51 -16.46 4.02
CA PHE A 174 4.12 -16.65 4.48
C PHE A 174 3.11 -16.24 3.39
N ARG A 175 1.95 -16.90 3.38
CA ARG A 175 0.88 -16.69 2.38
C ARG A 175 -0.44 -16.32 3.04
N LEU A 176 -1.40 -15.78 2.28
CA LEU A 176 -2.78 -15.66 2.73
C LEU A 176 -3.46 -17.04 2.72
N LEU A 177 -4.48 -17.25 3.55
CA LEU A 177 -5.17 -18.54 3.61
C LEU A 177 -6.19 -18.66 2.48
N ALA A 178 -6.28 -19.86 1.89
CA ALA A 178 -7.35 -20.19 0.96
C ALA A 178 -8.72 -20.18 1.67
N PRO A 179 -9.83 -19.78 1.00
CA PRO A 179 -11.14 -19.67 1.63
C PRO A 179 -11.61 -20.91 2.42
N PRO A 180 -11.43 -22.17 1.94
CA PRO A 180 -11.82 -23.35 2.73
C PRO A 180 -11.03 -23.51 4.03
N VAL A 181 -9.74 -23.17 4.01
CA VAL A 181 -8.85 -23.23 5.18
C VAL A 181 -9.21 -22.15 6.20
N MET A 182 -9.48 -20.93 5.71
CA MET A 182 -9.98 -19.84 6.55
C MET A 182 -11.34 -20.18 7.17
N ARG A 183 -12.27 -20.72 6.38
CA ARG A 183 -13.59 -21.15 6.85
C ARG A 183 -13.46 -22.16 7.99
N GLY A 184 -12.64 -23.20 7.82
CA GLY A 184 -12.40 -24.19 8.87
C GLY A 184 -11.71 -23.65 10.14
N LEU A 185 -11.00 -22.53 10.06
CA LEU A 185 -10.48 -21.81 11.23
C LEU A 185 -11.59 -21.00 11.93
N LEU A 186 -12.41 -20.26 11.17
CA LEU A 186 -13.52 -19.47 11.70
C LEU A 186 -14.60 -20.36 12.35
N GLU A 187 -14.98 -21.47 11.70
CA GLU A 187 -15.96 -22.43 12.24
C GLU A 187 -15.50 -23.08 13.55
N LYS A 188 -14.21 -23.43 13.68
CA LYS A 188 -13.63 -23.92 14.96
C LYS A 188 -13.73 -22.88 16.07
N ILE A 189 -13.46 -21.62 15.77
CA ILE A 189 -13.48 -20.53 16.75
C ILE A 189 -14.91 -20.15 17.16
N CYS A 190 -15.86 -20.13 16.23
CA CYS A 190 -17.29 -19.98 16.56
C CYS A 190 -17.79 -21.12 17.46
N ALA A 191 -17.32 -22.35 17.23
CA ALA A 191 -17.67 -23.50 18.06
C ALA A 191 -17.10 -23.42 19.49
N SER A 192 -15.89 -22.91 19.68
CA SER A 192 -15.29 -22.73 21.01
C SER A 192 -15.84 -21.52 21.78
N GLU A 193 -16.24 -20.45 21.10
CA GLU A 193 -17.00 -19.34 21.70
C GLU A 193 -18.50 -19.68 21.89
N HIS A 194 -18.95 -20.84 21.41
CA HIS A 194 -20.34 -21.31 21.42
C HIS A 194 -21.35 -20.37 20.72
N VAL A 195 -20.93 -19.61 19.70
CA VAL A 195 -21.81 -18.67 18.97
C VAL A 195 -22.27 -19.23 17.63
N THR A 196 -23.56 -19.08 17.33
CA THR A 196 -24.14 -19.44 16.03
C THR A 196 -23.88 -18.32 15.01
N VAL A 197 -23.33 -18.71 13.86
CA VAL A 197 -23.10 -17.84 12.70
C VAL A 197 -23.71 -18.53 11.48
N ALA A 198 -24.53 -17.81 10.71
CA ALA A 198 -25.17 -18.37 9.52
C ALA A 198 -24.12 -18.77 8.46
N PRO A 199 -24.30 -19.90 7.73
CA PRO A 199 -23.30 -20.40 6.78
C PRO A 199 -22.84 -19.37 5.74
N ASP A 200 -23.77 -18.53 5.28
CA ASP A 200 -23.56 -17.53 4.22
C ASP A 200 -22.81 -16.27 4.70
N VAL A 201 -22.59 -16.13 6.00
CA VAL A 201 -21.77 -15.06 6.60
C VAL A 201 -20.28 -15.36 6.47
N TYR A 202 -19.86 -16.64 6.51
CA TYR A 202 -18.43 -16.98 6.41
C TYR A 202 -17.79 -16.48 5.10
N PRO A 203 -18.39 -16.64 3.90
CA PRO A 203 -17.87 -16.03 2.67
C PRO A 203 -17.71 -14.50 2.75
N LEU A 204 -18.66 -13.79 3.37
CA LEU A 204 -18.57 -12.33 3.55
C LEU A 204 -17.38 -11.95 4.43
N VAL A 205 -17.21 -12.62 5.58
CA VAL A 205 -16.09 -12.38 6.51
C VAL A 205 -14.73 -12.69 5.86
N ILE A 206 -14.64 -13.79 5.10
CA ILE A 206 -13.39 -14.19 4.42
C ILE A 206 -13.03 -13.21 3.30
N ARG A 207 -14.02 -12.75 2.51
CA ARG A 207 -13.82 -11.76 1.44
C ARG A 207 -13.50 -10.37 1.99
N ALA A 208 -14.16 -9.93 3.06
CA ALA A 208 -13.87 -8.66 3.73
C ALA A 208 -12.49 -8.68 4.42
N GLY A 209 -12.09 -9.82 5.00
CA GLY A 209 -10.77 -10.02 5.60
C GLY A 209 -9.65 -10.36 4.61
N GLY A 210 -9.93 -10.44 3.31
CA GLY A 210 -8.92 -10.63 2.25
C GLY A 210 -8.03 -11.89 2.41
N GLY A 211 -8.53 -12.96 3.03
CA GLY A 211 -7.74 -14.16 3.34
C GLY A 211 -6.70 -13.99 4.46
N SER A 212 -6.69 -12.86 5.17
CA SER A 212 -5.85 -12.64 6.36
C SER A 212 -6.53 -13.16 7.63
N PRO A 213 -5.91 -14.08 8.40
CA PRO A 213 -6.50 -14.58 9.65
C PRO A 213 -6.76 -13.47 10.67
N ARG A 214 -5.79 -12.56 10.84
CA ARG A 214 -5.90 -11.44 11.78
C ARG A 214 -7.10 -10.55 11.47
N ASP A 215 -7.28 -10.23 10.20
CA ASP A 215 -8.28 -9.24 9.78
C ASP A 215 -9.66 -9.89 9.67
N SER A 216 -9.75 -11.14 9.18
CA SER A 216 -10.99 -11.96 9.23
C SER A 216 -11.49 -12.19 10.66
N LEU A 217 -10.59 -12.46 11.63
CA LEU A 217 -10.97 -12.61 13.04
C LEU A 217 -11.32 -11.27 13.71
N SER A 218 -10.74 -10.16 13.27
CA SER A 218 -11.11 -8.82 13.76
C SER A 218 -12.51 -8.44 13.27
N ILE A 219 -12.83 -8.78 12.02
CA ILE A 219 -14.16 -8.62 11.42
C ILE A 219 -15.19 -9.52 12.09
N LEU A 220 -14.83 -10.79 12.39
CA LEU A 220 -15.72 -11.70 13.11
C LEU A 220 -16.02 -11.19 14.54
N ASP A 221 -15.02 -10.70 15.29
CA ASP A 221 -15.22 -10.11 16.63
C ASP A 221 -16.16 -8.87 16.58
N GLN A 222 -16.11 -8.07 15.50
CA GLN A 222 -17.06 -6.97 15.27
C GLN A 222 -18.50 -7.46 15.04
N LEU A 223 -18.69 -8.49 14.21
CA LEU A 223 -20.02 -9.09 13.97
C LEU A 223 -20.59 -9.74 15.24
N LEU A 224 -19.75 -10.43 16.01
CA LEU A 224 -20.11 -11.08 17.27
C LEU A 224 -20.42 -10.06 18.37
N ALA A 225 -19.68 -8.95 18.46
CA ALA A 225 -20.00 -7.85 19.37
C ALA A 225 -21.33 -7.17 19.04
N GLY A 226 -21.80 -7.29 17.79
CA GLY A 226 -23.13 -6.90 17.36
C GLY A 226 -24.20 -7.98 17.49
N ALA A 227 -23.88 -9.24 17.78
CA ALA A 227 -24.83 -10.35 17.69
C ALA A 227 -26.00 -10.24 18.67
N GLY A 228 -27.18 -10.74 18.26
CA GLY A 228 -28.34 -10.90 19.13
C GLY A 228 -28.49 -12.34 19.60
N GLU A 229 -29.62 -12.67 20.24
CA GLU A 229 -29.96 -14.04 20.67
C GLU A 229 -30.00 -15.05 19.50
N GLN A 230 -30.21 -14.58 18.26
CA GLN A 230 -30.17 -15.37 17.03
C GLN A 230 -28.75 -15.54 16.44
N GLY A 231 -27.70 -15.03 17.11
CA GLY A 231 -26.33 -15.05 16.63
C GLY A 231 -26.07 -14.02 15.52
N VAL A 232 -25.21 -14.38 14.56
CA VAL A 232 -24.86 -13.54 13.40
C VAL A 232 -25.61 -14.02 12.16
N THR A 233 -26.57 -13.21 11.70
CA THR A 233 -27.37 -13.43 10.49
C THR A 233 -26.76 -12.73 9.26
N TYR A 234 -27.16 -13.15 8.06
CA TYR A 234 -26.67 -12.61 6.78
C TYR A 234 -26.93 -11.11 6.63
N ASP A 235 -28.18 -10.67 6.79
CA ASP A 235 -28.58 -9.26 6.66
C ASP A 235 -27.81 -8.35 7.63
N ARG A 236 -27.53 -8.86 8.84
CA ARG A 236 -26.76 -8.14 9.85
C ARG A 236 -25.27 -8.08 9.51
N ALA A 237 -24.72 -9.12 8.88
CA ALA A 237 -23.37 -9.10 8.35
C ALA A 237 -23.25 -8.08 7.20
N LEU A 238 -24.18 -8.05 6.25
CA LEU A 238 -24.19 -7.00 5.20
C LEU A 238 -24.21 -5.59 5.81
N ALA A 239 -25.15 -5.32 6.72
CA ALA A 239 -25.32 -4.00 7.34
C ALA A 239 -24.13 -3.54 8.20
N LEU A 240 -23.36 -4.45 8.81
CA LEU A 240 -22.19 -4.11 9.62
C LEU A 240 -20.88 -4.08 8.81
N LEU A 241 -20.74 -4.89 7.77
CA LEU A 241 -19.54 -4.93 6.93
C LEU A 241 -19.55 -3.86 5.82
N GLY A 242 -20.73 -3.36 5.45
CA GLY A 242 -20.90 -2.47 4.30
C GLY A 242 -20.59 -3.13 2.95
N VAL A 243 -20.48 -4.47 2.88
CA VAL A 243 -20.34 -5.21 1.62
C VAL A 243 -21.56 -4.91 0.75
N THR A 244 -21.32 -4.67 -0.53
CA THR A 244 -22.38 -4.42 -1.50
C THR A 244 -23.36 -5.59 -1.56
N ASP A 245 -24.66 -5.30 -1.46
CA ASP A 245 -25.69 -6.32 -1.73
C ASP A 245 -25.54 -6.83 -3.18
N VAL A 246 -25.56 -8.15 -3.35
CA VAL A 246 -25.46 -8.80 -4.65
C VAL A 246 -26.61 -8.36 -5.57
N ALA A 247 -27.76 -7.97 -5.02
CA ALA A 247 -28.86 -7.35 -5.77
C ALA A 247 -28.45 -6.03 -6.44
N LEU A 248 -27.70 -5.15 -5.77
CA LEU A 248 -27.22 -3.88 -6.35
C LEU A 248 -26.19 -4.11 -7.46
N ILE A 249 -25.37 -5.16 -7.34
CA ILE A 249 -24.46 -5.58 -8.41
C ILE A 249 -25.23 -6.15 -9.60
N ASP A 250 -26.23 -7.00 -9.38
CA ASP A 250 -27.07 -7.54 -10.44
C ASP A 250 -27.88 -6.43 -11.15
N GLU A 251 -28.48 -5.48 -10.41
CA GLU A 251 -29.16 -4.31 -10.98
C GLU A 251 -28.24 -3.46 -11.87
N ALA A 252 -27.01 -3.22 -11.43
CA ALA A 252 -26.04 -2.44 -12.19
C ALA A 252 -25.62 -3.14 -13.50
N ILE A 253 -25.38 -4.46 -13.45
CA ILE A 253 -25.07 -5.26 -14.65
C ILE A 253 -26.27 -5.30 -15.61
N ASP A 254 -27.49 -5.51 -15.10
CA ASP A 254 -28.71 -5.55 -15.91
C ASP A 254 -29.05 -4.19 -16.54
N ALA A 255 -28.79 -3.09 -15.84
CA ALA A 255 -28.92 -1.73 -16.35
C ALA A 255 -27.87 -1.43 -17.43
N LEU A 256 -26.61 -1.86 -17.23
CA LEU A 256 -25.55 -1.76 -18.24
C LEU A 256 -25.87 -2.57 -19.51
N ALA A 257 -26.38 -3.80 -19.34
CA ALA A 257 -26.81 -4.66 -20.44
C ALA A 257 -28.02 -4.08 -21.22
N ALA A 258 -28.92 -3.39 -20.53
CA ALA A 258 -30.02 -2.65 -21.16
C ALA A 258 -29.60 -1.28 -21.74
N ALA A 259 -28.39 -0.81 -21.44
CA ALA A 259 -27.95 0.59 -21.60
C ALA A 259 -28.90 1.62 -20.93
N ASP A 260 -29.59 1.22 -19.86
CA ASP A 260 -30.55 2.05 -19.12
C ASP A 260 -29.81 2.88 -18.05
N GLY A 261 -29.42 4.09 -18.44
CA GLY A 261 -28.79 5.04 -17.52
C GLY A 261 -29.69 5.47 -16.37
N SER A 262 -31.02 5.47 -16.53
CA SER A 262 -31.92 5.87 -15.44
C SER A 262 -31.92 4.84 -14.32
N ARG A 263 -31.83 3.54 -14.65
CA ARG A 263 -31.61 2.49 -13.66
C ARG A 263 -30.23 2.56 -13.06
N LEU A 264 -29.17 2.64 -13.89
CA LEU A 264 -27.80 2.60 -13.38
C LEU A 264 -27.49 3.72 -12.40
N PHE A 265 -27.91 4.96 -12.69
CA PHE A 265 -27.73 6.07 -11.75
C PHE A 265 -28.65 5.97 -10.51
N GLY A 266 -29.83 5.35 -10.63
CA GLY A 266 -30.67 5.01 -9.47
C GLY A 266 -30.03 3.95 -8.57
N THR A 267 -29.37 2.93 -9.14
CA THR A 267 -28.59 1.95 -8.37
C THR A 267 -27.39 2.60 -7.69
N VAL A 268 -26.71 3.56 -8.34
CA VAL A 268 -25.66 4.38 -7.69
C VAL A 268 -26.22 5.26 -6.56
N GLU A 269 -27.42 5.81 -6.70
CA GLU A 269 -28.10 6.56 -5.63
C GLU A 269 -28.43 5.63 -4.44
N ASN A 270 -29.00 4.45 -4.68
CA ASN A 270 -29.26 3.43 -3.67
C ASN A 270 -27.99 3.02 -2.90
N VAL A 271 -26.86 2.84 -3.60
CA VAL A 271 -25.55 2.51 -3.01
C VAL A 271 -25.08 3.60 -2.03
N ILE A 272 -25.26 4.88 -2.39
CA ILE A 272 -24.89 6.02 -1.53
C ILE A 272 -25.84 6.16 -0.34
N ASP A 273 -27.15 6.04 -0.57
CA ASP A 273 -28.18 6.24 0.47
C ASP A 273 -28.21 5.10 1.49
N ALA A 274 -27.83 3.87 1.08
CA ALA A 274 -27.54 2.75 1.98
C ALA A 274 -26.20 2.88 2.73
N GLY A 275 -25.36 3.85 2.37
CA GLY A 275 -24.08 4.14 3.03
C GLY A 275 -22.92 3.22 2.64
N HIS A 276 -23.02 2.49 1.52
CA HIS A 276 -21.91 1.66 1.02
C HIS A 276 -20.76 2.54 0.49
N ASP A 277 -19.51 2.06 0.64
CA ASP A 277 -18.35 2.73 0.05
C ASP A 277 -18.38 2.62 -1.49
N PRO A 278 -18.37 3.75 -2.24
CA PRO A 278 -18.38 3.72 -3.71
C PRO A 278 -17.20 2.96 -4.33
N ARG A 279 -16.07 2.90 -3.63
CA ARG A 279 -14.89 2.17 -4.08
C ARG A 279 -15.02 0.67 -3.82
N ARG A 280 -15.62 0.24 -2.70
CA ARG A 280 -16.04 -1.16 -2.46
C ARG A 280 -17.03 -1.62 -3.54
N PHE A 281 -18.06 -0.83 -3.84
CA PHE A 281 -19.00 -1.13 -4.92
C PHE A 281 -18.29 -1.36 -6.26
N ALA A 282 -17.35 -0.49 -6.63
CA ALA A 282 -16.58 -0.65 -7.87
C ALA A 282 -15.65 -1.89 -7.85
N VAL A 283 -15.12 -2.31 -6.69
CA VAL A 283 -14.39 -3.59 -6.57
C VAL A 283 -15.33 -4.78 -6.74
N ASP A 284 -16.48 -4.79 -6.08
CA ASP A 284 -17.47 -5.87 -6.16
C ASP A 284 -18.03 -6.01 -7.59
N LEU A 285 -18.23 -4.89 -8.29
CA LEU A 285 -18.62 -4.86 -9.71
C LEU A 285 -17.52 -5.43 -10.63
N LEU A 286 -16.24 -5.14 -10.35
CA LEU A 286 -15.12 -5.73 -11.10
C LEU A 286 -14.97 -7.24 -10.85
N GLU A 287 -15.20 -7.70 -9.62
CA GLU A 287 -15.27 -9.14 -9.32
C GLU A 287 -16.39 -9.83 -10.11
N ARG A 288 -17.60 -9.25 -10.14
CA ARG A 288 -18.70 -9.76 -10.98
C ARG A 288 -18.34 -9.77 -12.47
N LEU A 289 -17.76 -8.71 -13.01
CA LEU A 289 -17.36 -8.63 -14.43
C LEU A 289 -16.31 -9.71 -14.79
N ARG A 290 -15.31 -9.94 -13.92
CA ARG A 290 -14.36 -11.05 -14.04
C ARG A 290 -15.09 -12.40 -14.11
N ASP A 291 -16.05 -12.63 -13.21
CA ASP A 291 -16.73 -13.92 -13.10
C ASP A 291 -17.64 -14.20 -14.30
N LEU A 292 -18.26 -13.17 -14.89
CA LEU A 292 -18.99 -13.27 -16.16
C LEU A 292 -18.05 -13.65 -17.32
N ILE A 293 -16.85 -13.04 -17.39
CA ILE A 293 -15.83 -13.38 -18.39
C ILE A 293 -15.34 -14.83 -18.21
N LEU A 294 -15.12 -15.29 -16.97
CA LEU A 294 -14.68 -16.65 -16.67
C LEU A 294 -15.72 -17.70 -17.06
N LEU A 295 -17.00 -17.50 -16.74
CA LEU A 295 -18.10 -18.37 -17.17
C LEU A 295 -18.27 -18.41 -18.70
N GLN A 296 -18.09 -17.26 -19.37
CA GLN A 296 -18.16 -17.17 -20.84
C GLN A 296 -16.98 -17.87 -21.53
N ALA A 297 -15.79 -17.85 -20.93
CA ALA A 297 -14.58 -18.48 -21.48
C ALA A 297 -14.42 -19.97 -21.09
N VAL A 298 -14.96 -20.39 -19.94
CA VAL A 298 -14.81 -21.75 -19.39
C VAL A 298 -16.19 -22.24 -18.93
N PRO A 299 -16.92 -23.03 -19.74
CA PRO A 299 -18.29 -23.46 -19.44
C PRO A 299 -18.47 -24.27 -18.14
N ASP A 300 -17.40 -24.90 -17.65
CA ASP A 300 -17.36 -25.65 -16.38
C ASP A 300 -16.61 -24.90 -15.25
N ALA A 301 -16.54 -23.56 -15.34
CA ALA A 301 -15.87 -22.71 -14.35
C ALA A 301 -16.42 -22.88 -12.91
N ALA A 302 -17.72 -23.08 -12.76
CA ALA A 302 -18.35 -23.31 -11.45
C ALA A 302 -17.91 -24.66 -10.85
N ASP A 303 -17.99 -25.75 -11.62
CA ASP A 303 -17.59 -27.10 -11.19
C ASP A 303 -16.10 -27.20 -10.85
N ARG A 304 -15.26 -26.37 -11.51
CA ARG A 304 -13.83 -26.24 -11.24
C ARG A 304 -13.49 -25.30 -10.07
N GLY A 305 -14.47 -24.65 -9.44
CA GLY A 305 -14.24 -23.66 -8.38
C GLY A 305 -13.54 -22.37 -8.85
N LEU A 306 -13.60 -22.05 -10.15
CA LEU A 306 -13.08 -20.79 -10.70
C LEU A 306 -14.04 -19.61 -10.44
N VAL A 307 -15.33 -19.91 -10.25
CA VAL A 307 -16.37 -18.95 -9.86
C VAL A 307 -17.23 -19.57 -8.76
N GLU A 308 -17.13 -19.03 -7.53
CA GLU A 308 -17.93 -19.47 -6.38
C GLU A 308 -19.20 -18.61 -6.23
N ALA A 309 -20.36 -19.15 -6.58
CA ALA A 309 -21.66 -18.50 -6.38
C ALA A 309 -22.80 -19.52 -6.15
N PRO A 310 -23.89 -19.14 -5.44
CA PRO A 310 -25.12 -19.95 -5.36
C PRO A 310 -25.71 -20.30 -6.73
N GLY A 311 -26.41 -21.44 -6.83
CA GLY A 311 -26.90 -21.96 -8.12
C GLY A 311 -27.93 -21.06 -8.83
N ASP A 312 -28.74 -20.33 -8.07
CA ASP A 312 -29.66 -19.31 -8.59
C ASP A 312 -28.90 -18.06 -9.08
N GLN A 313 -27.81 -17.69 -8.39
CA GLN A 313 -26.92 -16.61 -8.81
C GLN A 313 -26.14 -16.96 -10.09
N LEU A 314 -25.67 -18.20 -10.22
CA LEU A 314 -25.06 -18.71 -11.45
C LEU A 314 -26.04 -18.64 -12.63
N ALA A 315 -27.31 -19.00 -12.41
CA ALA A 315 -28.35 -18.88 -13.44
C ALA A 315 -28.60 -17.41 -13.88
N ARG A 316 -28.56 -16.44 -12.95
CA ARG A 316 -28.60 -15.01 -13.31
C ARG A 316 -27.37 -14.58 -14.11
N MET A 317 -26.18 -14.99 -13.68
CA MET A 317 -24.92 -14.66 -14.35
C MET A 317 -24.88 -15.21 -15.78
N GLN A 318 -25.42 -16.41 -16.01
CA GLN A 318 -25.59 -16.95 -17.37
C GLN A 318 -26.51 -16.07 -18.24
N ALA A 319 -27.66 -15.64 -17.70
CA ALA A 319 -28.58 -14.74 -18.41
C ALA A 319 -28.00 -13.32 -18.64
N GLN A 320 -27.02 -12.89 -17.84
CA GLN A 320 -26.26 -11.67 -18.05
C GLN A 320 -25.24 -11.83 -19.18
N ILE A 321 -24.56 -12.98 -19.27
CA ILE A 321 -23.61 -13.32 -20.35
C ILE A 321 -24.32 -13.39 -21.71
N GLU A 322 -25.54 -13.91 -21.78
CA GLU A 322 -26.35 -13.92 -23.01
C GLU A 322 -26.70 -12.49 -23.52
N ARG A 323 -26.61 -11.48 -22.65
CA ARG A 323 -26.91 -10.06 -22.95
C ARG A 323 -25.66 -9.18 -23.04
N LEU A 324 -24.48 -9.72 -22.71
CA LEU A 324 -23.21 -9.01 -22.62
C LEU A 324 -22.11 -9.83 -23.31
N GLY A 325 -21.76 -9.45 -24.54
CA GLY A 325 -20.71 -10.11 -25.30
C GLY A 325 -19.29 -9.87 -24.73
N PRO A 326 -18.31 -10.66 -25.17
CA PRO A 326 -16.94 -10.63 -24.65
C PRO A 326 -16.25 -9.27 -24.79
N ALA A 327 -16.49 -8.52 -25.87
CA ALA A 327 -15.89 -7.19 -26.04
C ALA A 327 -16.52 -6.18 -25.06
N THR A 328 -17.85 -6.25 -24.86
CA THR A 328 -18.55 -5.48 -23.84
C THR A 328 -18.01 -5.75 -22.43
N LEU A 329 -17.94 -7.01 -22.02
CA LEU A 329 -17.48 -7.40 -20.68
C LEU A 329 -16.03 -6.96 -20.43
N THR A 330 -15.16 -7.15 -21.42
CA THR A 330 -13.74 -6.74 -21.34
C THR A 330 -13.63 -5.22 -21.15
N ARG A 331 -14.26 -4.40 -22.00
CA ARG A 331 -14.15 -2.94 -21.86
C ARG A 331 -14.79 -2.41 -20.57
N PHE A 332 -15.85 -3.06 -20.07
CA PHE A 332 -16.40 -2.73 -18.76
C PHE A 332 -15.39 -3.02 -17.64
N ALA A 333 -14.76 -4.21 -17.64
CA ALA A 333 -13.73 -4.55 -16.66
C ALA A 333 -12.54 -3.57 -16.69
N GLU A 334 -12.06 -3.20 -17.87
CA GLU A 334 -11.00 -2.18 -18.05
C GLU A 334 -11.44 -0.80 -17.53
N THR A 335 -12.66 -0.37 -17.83
CA THR A 335 -13.21 0.93 -17.39
C THR A 335 -13.29 1.01 -15.87
N VAL A 336 -13.75 -0.07 -15.21
CA VAL A 336 -13.83 -0.15 -13.74
C VAL A 336 -12.43 -0.25 -13.13
N HIS A 337 -11.52 -1.01 -13.72
CA HIS A 337 -10.13 -1.13 -13.24
C HIS A 337 -9.39 0.22 -13.26
N ALA A 338 -9.54 0.99 -14.35
CA ALA A 338 -8.98 2.35 -14.45
C ALA A 338 -9.56 3.28 -13.39
N ALA A 339 -10.89 3.28 -13.22
CA ALA A 339 -11.57 4.10 -12.21
C ALA A 339 -11.15 3.73 -10.76
N LEU A 340 -10.93 2.45 -10.46
CA LEU A 340 -10.39 2.00 -9.17
C LEU A 340 -8.95 2.48 -8.91
N GLY A 341 -8.21 2.83 -9.97
CA GLY A 341 -6.98 3.62 -9.92
C GLY A 341 -7.24 5.05 -9.48
N GLU A 342 -8.08 5.78 -10.23
CA GLU A 342 -8.47 7.18 -9.98
C GLU A 342 -9.10 7.38 -8.57
N MET A 343 -9.79 6.37 -8.03
CA MET A 343 -10.44 6.42 -6.70
C MET A 343 -9.47 6.35 -5.51
N ARG A 344 -8.17 6.11 -5.69
CA ARG A 344 -7.22 6.10 -4.56
C ARG A 344 -6.90 7.53 -4.10
N GLY A 345 -7.37 7.89 -2.89
CA GLY A 345 -7.08 9.19 -2.27
C GLY A 345 -7.96 10.35 -2.78
N THR A 346 -9.00 10.07 -3.57
CA THR A 346 -9.95 11.10 -4.01
C THR A 346 -10.78 11.66 -2.84
N THR A 347 -11.14 12.94 -2.93
CA THR A 347 -12.09 13.59 -2.01
C THR A 347 -13.56 13.42 -2.42
N SER A 348 -13.82 12.82 -3.60
CA SER A 348 -15.18 12.61 -4.12
C SER A 348 -15.38 11.22 -4.78
N PRO A 349 -15.34 10.10 -4.01
CA PRO A 349 -15.52 8.75 -4.57
C PRO A 349 -16.83 8.57 -5.36
N ARG A 350 -17.93 9.17 -4.89
CA ARG A 350 -19.23 9.19 -5.57
C ARG A 350 -19.14 9.72 -7.01
N LEU A 351 -18.44 10.84 -7.22
CA LEU A 351 -18.32 11.46 -8.54
C LEU A 351 -17.54 10.57 -9.51
N LEU A 352 -16.49 9.88 -9.03
CA LEU A 352 -15.75 8.93 -9.87
C LEU A 352 -16.57 7.67 -10.18
N LEU A 353 -17.44 7.22 -9.28
CA LEU A 353 -18.39 6.14 -9.55
C LEU A 353 -19.42 6.56 -10.62
N GLU A 354 -20.01 7.75 -10.48
CA GLU A 354 -20.93 8.32 -11.49
C GLU A 354 -20.26 8.48 -12.86
N VAL A 355 -19.01 8.96 -12.91
CA VAL A 355 -18.21 9.08 -14.15
C VAL A 355 -17.85 7.72 -14.74
N MET A 356 -17.51 6.72 -13.92
CA MET A 356 -17.24 5.34 -14.36
C MET A 356 -18.47 4.71 -15.03
N CYS A 357 -19.64 4.84 -14.40
CA CYS A 357 -20.93 4.42 -14.95
C CYS A 357 -21.25 5.15 -16.27
N ALA A 358 -20.99 6.45 -16.37
CA ALA A 358 -21.15 7.21 -17.60
C ALA A 358 -20.21 6.74 -18.73
N ARG A 359 -18.93 6.46 -18.43
CA ARG A 359 -17.96 5.93 -19.41
C ARG A 359 -18.41 4.55 -19.96
N MET A 360 -18.94 3.67 -19.11
CA MET A 360 -19.45 2.37 -19.54
C MET A 360 -20.67 2.48 -20.47
N LEU A 361 -21.62 3.37 -20.14
CA LEU A 361 -22.83 3.61 -20.96
C LEU A 361 -22.55 4.29 -22.32
N LEU A 362 -21.38 4.90 -22.52
CA LEU A 362 -21.08 5.74 -23.69
C LEU A 362 -19.92 5.23 -24.57
N PRO A 363 -20.05 4.06 -25.24
CA PRO A 363 -19.03 3.54 -26.17
C PRO A 363 -18.52 4.54 -27.21
N ALA A 364 -19.37 5.45 -27.69
CA ALA A 364 -19.02 6.41 -28.74
C ALA A 364 -18.14 7.59 -28.28
N VAL A 365 -17.81 7.67 -26.99
CA VAL A 365 -16.96 8.74 -26.42
C VAL A 365 -15.49 8.34 -26.33
N SER A 366 -15.18 7.03 -26.35
CA SER A 366 -13.80 6.57 -26.53
C SER A 366 -13.47 6.32 -28.00
N ALA A 367 -12.18 6.42 -28.32
CA ALA A 367 -11.61 6.19 -29.64
C ALA A 367 -10.69 4.94 -29.68
N ASP A 368 -10.73 4.11 -28.63
CA ASP A 368 -10.00 2.84 -28.56
C ASP A 368 -10.67 1.71 -29.36
N ASP A 369 -9.87 0.70 -29.72
CA ASP A 369 -10.33 -0.46 -30.49
C ASP A 369 -11.35 -1.31 -29.70
N ALA A 370 -11.29 -1.33 -28.37
CA ALA A 370 -12.25 -2.04 -27.52
C ALA A 370 -13.67 -1.43 -27.62
N ALA A 371 -13.77 -0.10 -27.71
CA ALA A 371 -15.02 0.60 -27.96
C ALA A 371 -15.53 0.40 -29.40
N LEU A 372 -14.64 0.25 -30.38
CA LEU A 372 -15.03 -0.15 -31.75
C LEU A 372 -15.57 -1.58 -31.78
N LEU A 373 -14.88 -2.54 -31.16
CA LEU A 373 -15.30 -3.94 -31.05
C LEU A 373 -16.65 -4.08 -30.35
N GLN A 374 -16.86 -3.43 -29.19
CA GLN A 374 -18.17 -3.43 -28.54
C GLN A 374 -19.27 -2.81 -29.43
N ARG A 375 -18.96 -1.79 -30.24
CA ARG A 375 -19.95 -1.19 -31.15
C ARG A 375 -20.33 -2.12 -32.30
N LEU A 376 -19.39 -2.93 -32.81
CA LEU A 376 -19.66 -3.99 -33.79
C LEU A 376 -20.48 -5.12 -33.15
N GLU A 377 -20.07 -5.63 -31.98
CA GLU A 377 -20.78 -6.64 -31.20
C GLU A 377 -22.24 -6.24 -30.91
N ARG A 378 -22.49 -4.97 -30.58
CA ARG A 378 -23.84 -4.41 -30.39
C ARG A 378 -24.66 -4.25 -31.68
N LEU A 379 -24.02 -4.14 -32.84
CA LEU A 379 -24.70 -4.15 -34.14
C LEU A 379 -25.06 -5.60 -34.55
N GLU A 380 -24.14 -6.53 -34.38
CA GLU A 380 -24.28 -7.95 -34.76
C GLU A 380 -25.31 -8.68 -33.88
N SER A 381 -25.37 -8.37 -32.58
CA SER A 381 -26.41 -8.86 -31.66
C SER A 381 -27.79 -8.22 -31.89
N GLY A 382 -27.94 -7.30 -32.85
CA GLY A 382 -29.20 -6.61 -33.14
C GLY A 382 -29.66 -5.62 -32.06
N ALA A 383 -28.80 -5.30 -31.07
CA ALA A 383 -29.12 -4.50 -29.88
C ALA A 383 -29.18 -2.98 -30.14
N VAL A 384 -29.74 -2.58 -31.29
CA VAL A 384 -29.84 -1.19 -31.77
C VAL A 384 -31.30 -0.78 -31.98
N ALA A 385 -31.87 -0.13 -30.97
CA ALA A 385 -32.89 0.89 -31.21
C ALA A 385 -32.19 2.14 -31.79
N PRO A 386 -32.67 2.74 -32.89
CA PRO A 386 -31.98 3.84 -33.56
C PRO A 386 -32.13 5.17 -32.80
N ALA A 387 -31.28 5.40 -31.80
CA ALA A 387 -31.11 6.67 -31.10
C ALA A 387 -30.38 7.72 -31.97
N GLY A 388 -30.85 7.92 -33.21
CA GLY A 388 -30.36 8.97 -34.10
C GLY A 388 -31.17 10.27 -33.92
N PRO A 389 -30.55 11.46 -33.91
CA PRO A 389 -31.28 12.71 -33.82
C PRO A 389 -32.05 12.97 -35.12
N THR A 390 -33.36 12.75 -35.10
CA THR A 390 -34.26 12.97 -36.24
C THR A 390 -34.28 14.45 -36.61
N ARG A 391 -33.41 14.87 -37.55
CA ARG A 391 -33.49 16.18 -38.19
C ARG A 391 -34.82 16.28 -38.94
N THR A 392 -35.81 16.93 -38.33
CA THR A 392 -37.08 17.25 -38.97
C THR A 392 -36.85 18.18 -40.15
N ALA A 393 -36.85 17.62 -41.36
CA ALA A 393 -36.94 18.41 -42.58
C ALA A 393 -38.31 19.09 -42.64
N SER A 394 -38.34 20.40 -42.84
CA SER A 394 -39.58 21.15 -43.03
C SER A 394 -40.24 20.75 -44.35
N PRO A 395 -41.52 20.36 -44.37
CA PRO A 395 -42.27 20.20 -45.61
C PRO A 395 -42.70 21.58 -46.16
N GLU A 396 -42.68 21.73 -47.49
CA GLU A 396 -43.13 22.93 -48.19
C GLU A 396 -44.66 23.10 -48.22
N MET A 397 -45.10 24.31 -48.59
CA MET A 397 -46.51 24.68 -48.75
C MET A 397 -47.20 23.98 -49.91
N ALA A 398 -48.39 23.40 -49.68
CA ALA A 398 -49.36 23.10 -50.75
C ALA A 398 -50.82 23.05 -50.24
N GLY A 399 -51.71 23.74 -50.96
CA GLY A 399 -53.15 23.40 -51.04
C GLY A 399 -54.09 23.79 -49.89
N ALA A 400 -55.26 24.32 -50.25
CA ALA A 400 -56.41 24.58 -49.38
C ALA A 400 -57.69 24.59 -50.26
N ALA A 401 -58.93 24.46 -49.80
CA ALA A 401 -59.53 24.36 -48.46
C ALA A 401 -60.89 23.59 -48.63
N PRO A 402 -61.91 23.65 -47.73
CA PRO A 402 -61.98 24.04 -46.31
C PRO A 402 -62.74 23.02 -45.42
N ALA A 403 -62.72 23.20 -44.09
CA ALA A 403 -63.65 22.51 -43.17
C ALA A 403 -64.09 23.42 -41.99
N ALA A 404 -65.24 23.13 -41.38
CA ALA A 404 -65.98 24.06 -40.53
C ALA A 404 -65.42 24.26 -39.10
N ARG A 405 -65.65 25.46 -38.53
CA ARG A 405 -65.51 25.76 -37.09
C ARG A 405 -66.71 25.22 -36.30
N PRO A 406 -66.48 24.74 -35.07
CA PRO A 406 -67.19 25.30 -33.91
C PRO A 406 -66.34 26.31 -33.11
N GLN A 407 -66.95 26.98 -32.13
CA GLN A 407 -66.33 28.04 -31.34
C GLN A 407 -65.85 27.53 -29.97
N ALA A 408 -64.81 28.15 -29.43
CA ALA A 408 -64.40 27.99 -28.03
C ALA A 408 -64.68 29.29 -27.24
N PRO A 409 -65.12 29.21 -25.97
CA PRO A 409 -65.10 30.35 -25.06
C PRO A 409 -63.65 30.66 -24.63
N ALA A 410 -63.34 31.93 -24.36
CA ALA A 410 -61.98 32.36 -24.03
C ALA A 410 -61.75 32.46 -22.52
N SER A 411 -60.59 31.98 -22.06
CA SER A 411 -59.99 32.31 -20.77
C SER A 411 -58.52 32.68 -20.99
N SER A 412 -58.17 33.94 -20.75
CA SER A 412 -56.82 34.48 -21.00
C SER A 412 -55.94 34.38 -19.76
N GLU A 413 -54.88 33.59 -19.81
CA GLU A 413 -53.85 33.53 -18.77
C GLU A 413 -52.57 34.25 -19.23
N PRO A 414 -51.97 35.17 -18.42
CA PRO A 414 -50.82 35.95 -18.83
C PRO A 414 -49.48 35.20 -18.62
N PRO A 415 -48.45 35.46 -19.45
CA PRO A 415 -47.16 34.78 -19.34
C PRO A 415 -46.40 35.15 -18.05
N PRO A 416 -45.58 34.23 -17.50
CA PRO A 416 -44.94 34.39 -16.19
C PRO A 416 -43.89 35.52 -16.19
N LYS A 417 -44.07 36.48 -15.27
CA LYS A 417 -43.10 37.57 -15.03
C LYS A 417 -42.12 37.17 -13.92
N TYR A 418 -40.85 36.97 -14.28
CA TYR A 418 -39.77 36.79 -13.31
C TYR A 418 -39.45 38.10 -12.57
N VAL A 419 -39.57 38.10 -11.24
CA VAL A 419 -39.22 39.22 -10.36
C VAL A 419 -37.85 38.97 -9.72
N ARG A 420 -36.97 39.97 -9.70
CA ARG A 420 -35.61 39.83 -9.13
C ARG A 420 -35.66 39.72 -7.60
N ARG A 421 -34.80 38.85 -7.05
CA ARG A 421 -34.72 38.46 -5.62
C ARG A 421 -34.63 39.65 -4.64
N SER A 422 -34.09 40.79 -5.08
CA SER A 422 -33.98 42.02 -4.29
C SER A 422 -35.32 42.72 -3.99
N GLN A 423 -36.36 42.54 -4.81
CA GLN A 423 -37.66 43.17 -4.59
C GLN A 423 -38.57 42.36 -3.65
N ARG A 424 -38.35 41.04 -3.51
CA ARG A 424 -39.12 40.19 -2.59
C ARG A 424 -38.92 40.57 -1.12
N LYS A 425 -37.69 40.95 -0.74
CA LYS A 425 -37.31 41.30 0.66
C LYS A 425 -37.85 42.67 1.14
N ALA A 426 -38.56 43.41 0.29
CA ALA A 426 -39.22 44.67 0.65
C ALA A 426 -40.71 44.49 0.99
N ALA A 427 -41.29 43.31 0.78
CA ALA A 427 -42.71 43.01 1.03
C ALA A 427 -42.97 42.22 2.33
N GLU A 428 -41.91 41.91 3.09
CA GLU A 428 -41.92 40.94 4.20
C GLU A 428 -41.69 41.64 5.57
N ALA A 429 -42.04 42.92 5.67
CA ALA A 429 -41.67 43.80 6.78
C ALA A 429 -42.79 44.77 7.21
N VAL A 430 -43.99 44.26 7.48
CA VAL A 430 -45.05 44.96 8.23
C VAL A 430 -45.68 43.96 9.22
N PRO A 431 -45.86 44.28 10.52
CA PRO A 431 -46.47 43.36 11.48
C PRO A 431 -48.00 43.26 11.32
N ALA A 432 -48.58 42.14 11.74
CA ALA A 432 -50.02 41.96 11.89
C ALA A 432 -50.37 41.78 13.37
N GLU A 433 -51.39 42.52 13.85
CA GLU A 433 -51.79 42.52 15.25
C GLU A 433 -53.30 42.23 15.40
N GLN A 434 -53.60 41.21 16.21
CA GLN A 434 -54.86 40.89 16.91
C GLN A 434 -56.21 40.85 16.16
N ALA A 435 -56.88 39.71 16.30
CA ALA A 435 -58.33 39.63 16.50
C ALA A 435 -58.65 38.54 17.55
N HIS A 436 -59.64 38.77 18.42
CA HIS A 436 -59.96 37.92 19.57
C HIS A 436 -61.06 36.89 19.29
N GLU A 437 -61.01 35.74 19.97
CA GLU A 437 -62.19 35.12 20.60
C GLU A 437 -61.78 34.35 21.87
N THR A 438 -62.65 34.21 22.87
CA THR A 438 -62.32 33.68 24.23
C THR A 438 -63.62 33.29 24.99
N PRO A 439 -63.61 32.59 26.16
CA PRO A 439 -64.07 31.20 26.21
C PRO A 439 -65.06 30.88 27.37
N ALA A 440 -65.43 29.59 27.56
CA ALA A 440 -65.69 28.90 28.85
C ALA A 440 -66.44 27.55 28.66
N PRO A 441 -66.47 26.62 29.64
CA PRO A 441 -65.54 26.37 30.76
C PRO A 441 -65.08 24.89 30.88
N ALA A 442 -64.11 24.63 31.75
CA ALA A 442 -63.78 23.29 32.30
C ALA A 442 -63.43 23.42 33.80
N ALA A 443 -63.50 22.33 34.57
CA ALA A 443 -63.55 22.36 36.05
C ALA A 443 -62.27 21.87 36.77
N ASP A 444 -62.21 22.10 38.09
CA ASP A 444 -61.08 21.93 39.02
C ASP A 444 -60.56 20.50 39.26
N THR A 445 -59.31 20.36 39.73
CA THR A 445 -58.96 19.98 41.14
C THR A 445 -57.43 20.01 41.42
N ALA A 446 -57.03 20.34 42.67
CA ALA A 446 -55.70 20.43 43.34
C ALA A 446 -54.52 19.53 42.84
N ALA A 447 -53.22 19.93 42.83
CA ALA A 447 -52.30 20.65 43.78
C ALA A 447 -51.60 19.70 44.82
N PRO A 448 -50.45 20.04 45.52
CA PRO A 448 -49.79 21.36 45.70
C PRO A 448 -48.21 21.42 45.74
N ALA A 449 -47.67 22.64 45.95
CA ALA A 449 -46.36 23.03 46.58
C ALA A 449 -45.01 22.74 45.85
N ASP A 450 -43.91 23.53 45.98
CA ASP A 450 -43.63 24.75 46.79
C ASP A 450 -42.58 25.74 46.16
N ARG A 451 -42.21 26.85 46.84
CA ARG A 451 -41.29 27.98 46.45
C ARG A 451 -40.15 28.21 47.50
N PRO A 452 -39.31 29.31 47.56
CA PRO A 452 -39.04 30.53 46.72
C PRO A 452 -37.56 30.63 46.19
N VAL A 453 -37.07 31.57 45.33
CA VAL A 453 -36.82 33.06 45.34
C VAL A 453 -35.78 33.51 46.44
N ALA A 454 -34.73 34.35 46.28
CA ALA A 454 -34.44 35.55 45.44
C ALA A 454 -32.91 35.81 45.08
N ALA A 455 -32.57 37.02 44.58
CA ALA A 455 -31.21 37.59 44.29
C ALA A 455 -31.01 38.95 45.06
N PRO A 456 -30.21 40.01 44.70
CA PRO A 456 -29.17 40.29 43.65
C PRO A 456 -27.96 41.23 44.08
N VAL A 457 -27.20 41.81 43.11
CA VAL A 457 -26.47 43.15 43.08
C VAL A 457 -24.92 43.27 43.28
N VAL A 458 -24.20 43.54 42.14
CA VAL A 458 -23.17 44.60 41.78
C VAL A 458 -22.06 45.09 42.76
N GLU A 459 -20.77 45.13 42.34
CA GLU A 459 -19.95 46.32 41.91
C GLU A 459 -18.45 46.00 41.60
N THR A 460 -17.57 47.00 41.33
CA THR A 460 -16.27 46.88 40.60
C THR A 460 -15.07 47.67 41.28
N PRO A 461 -13.85 47.96 40.72
CA PRO A 461 -12.60 47.51 41.39
C PRO A 461 -11.43 48.54 41.61
N ALA A 462 -10.30 48.00 42.12
CA ALA A 462 -8.87 48.31 41.81
C ALA A 462 -8.00 49.20 42.76
N ALA A 463 -6.75 48.72 43.01
CA ALA A 463 -5.57 49.49 43.48
C ALA A 463 -4.22 48.71 43.28
N ARG A 464 -3.09 49.42 43.29
CA ARG A 464 -1.65 49.01 43.17
C ARG A 464 -0.78 50.19 43.71
N PRO A 465 0.58 50.21 43.75
CA PRO A 465 1.64 49.18 43.62
C PRO A 465 2.70 49.27 44.76
N VAL A 466 3.94 48.77 44.56
CA VAL A 466 5.28 49.42 44.80
C VAL A 466 6.42 48.43 44.41
N ALA A 467 7.63 48.91 44.12
CA ALA A 467 8.80 48.11 43.66
C ALA A 467 10.16 48.80 43.98
N GLU A 468 11.28 48.07 43.90
CA GLU A 468 12.66 48.62 43.86
C GLU A 468 13.67 47.64 43.20
N ALA A 469 14.91 48.06 42.91
CA ALA A 469 15.89 47.32 42.09
C ALA A 469 17.39 47.55 42.49
N PRO A 470 18.34 46.68 42.08
CA PRO A 470 19.78 46.81 42.41
C PRO A 470 20.72 47.13 41.21
N THR A 471 22.01 47.39 41.49
CA THR A 471 23.04 47.91 40.55
C THR A 471 24.30 47.01 40.41
N ARG A 472 25.12 47.24 39.37
CA ARG A 472 26.45 46.60 39.14
C ARG A 472 27.58 47.30 39.90
N PRO A 473 28.68 46.59 40.24
CA PRO A 473 29.94 46.74 39.46
C PRO A 473 30.73 45.41 39.28
N ALA A 474 31.98 45.48 38.79
CA ALA A 474 32.95 44.39 38.54
C ALA A 474 34.39 44.98 38.57
N PRO A 475 35.50 44.26 38.23
CA PRO A 475 35.84 42.83 38.28
C PRO A 475 37.13 42.53 39.13
N GLU A 476 37.57 41.26 39.25
CA GLU A 476 38.95 40.93 39.67
C GLU A 476 39.49 39.65 38.97
N ALA A 477 40.78 39.32 39.15
CA ALA A 477 41.61 38.49 38.25
C ALA A 477 42.07 37.12 38.84
N PRO A 478 42.67 36.19 38.05
CA PRO A 478 42.56 34.75 38.30
C PRO A 478 43.72 34.08 39.07
N THR A 479 43.48 32.84 39.49
CA THR A 479 44.48 31.85 39.96
C THR A 479 44.28 30.50 39.24
N ALA A 480 45.35 29.70 39.11
CA ALA A 480 45.37 28.42 38.39
C ALA A 480 45.79 27.25 39.29
N PRO A 481 45.23 26.05 39.08
CA PRO A 481 46.05 24.83 38.90
C PRO A 481 45.36 23.79 37.96
N PRO A 482 45.87 22.54 37.81
CA PRO A 482 47.25 22.06 37.70
C PRO A 482 47.51 21.33 36.35
N VAL A 483 48.66 20.66 36.22
CA VAL A 483 49.10 19.90 35.02
C VAL A 483 48.46 18.51 34.94
N ILE A 484 48.15 18.05 33.71
CA ILE A 484 47.72 16.67 33.40
C ILE A 484 48.93 15.86 32.89
N GLU A 485 49.17 14.68 33.46
CA GLU A 485 50.17 13.72 32.95
C GLU A 485 49.59 12.84 31.82
N THR A 486 50.40 12.57 30.78
CA THR A 486 49.98 11.78 29.62
C THR A 486 50.33 10.30 29.75
N PRO A 487 49.37 9.36 29.57
CA PRO A 487 49.67 7.92 29.60
C PRO A 487 50.33 7.46 28.29
N THR A 488 51.46 6.75 28.43
CA THR A 488 52.22 6.17 27.31
C THR A 488 51.56 4.91 26.74
N PRO A 489 51.47 4.71 25.41
CA PRO A 489 50.87 3.52 24.82
C PRO A 489 51.70 2.24 25.03
N PRO A 490 51.05 1.06 25.17
CA PRO A 490 51.74 -0.21 25.33
C PRO A 490 52.44 -0.68 24.04
N ARG A 491 53.57 -1.37 24.21
CA ARG A 491 54.49 -1.78 23.13
C ARG A 491 54.18 -3.17 22.59
N VAL A 492 54.06 -3.29 21.27
CA VAL A 492 53.91 -4.58 20.56
C VAL A 492 55.21 -5.41 20.63
N PRO A 493 55.15 -6.72 20.98
CA PRO A 493 56.22 -7.67 20.74
C PRO A 493 56.18 -8.24 19.31
N GLU A 494 57.34 -8.32 18.67
CA GLU A 494 57.51 -8.78 17.29
C GLU A 494 57.74 -10.31 17.21
N ALA A 495 57.44 -10.94 16.07
CA ALA A 495 57.46 -12.39 15.91
C ALA A 495 58.79 -12.94 15.33
N PRO A 496 59.22 -14.17 15.71
CA PRO A 496 60.27 -14.91 15.01
C PRO A 496 59.70 -15.77 13.86
N ALA A 497 60.48 -15.95 12.80
CA ALA A 497 60.04 -16.59 11.55
C ALA A 497 60.26 -18.12 11.47
N LYS A 498 59.65 -18.75 10.46
CA LYS A 498 59.79 -20.19 10.12
C LYS A 498 61.12 -20.48 9.37
N PRO A 499 61.68 -21.70 9.48
CA PRO A 499 62.48 -22.31 8.42
C PRO A 499 61.58 -22.95 7.33
N LEU A 500 62.18 -23.36 6.20
CA LEU A 500 61.50 -23.79 4.96
C LEU A 500 61.99 -25.18 4.48
N SER A 501 61.35 -25.69 3.41
CA SER A 501 61.65 -26.95 2.67
C SER A 501 61.19 -28.25 3.36
N ALA A 502 60.57 -29.24 2.69
CA ALA A 502 60.06 -29.42 1.31
C ALA A 502 58.97 -30.55 1.32
N GLU A 503 58.25 -31.00 0.28
CA GLU A 503 58.17 -30.69 -1.17
C GLU A 503 56.78 -31.13 -1.73
N ILE A 504 56.61 -31.31 -3.06
CA ILE A 504 55.36 -31.81 -3.71
C ILE A 504 55.71 -32.77 -4.88
N PRO A 505 54.89 -33.78 -5.24
CA PRO A 505 53.81 -33.65 -6.26
C PRO A 505 52.51 -34.41 -5.88
N SER A 506 51.28 -33.92 -6.09
CA SER A 506 50.52 -33.63 -7.34
C SER A 506 49.77 -34.80 -8.00
N ALA A 507 48.42 -34.77 -7.82
CA ALA A 507 47.38 -34.92 -8.86
C ALA A 507 46.75 -36.30 -9.28
N THR A 508 45.41 -36.25 -9.37
CA THR A 508 44.48 -36.88 -10.36
C THR A 508 44.27 -38.41 -10.49
N THR A 509 43.15 -38.87 -9.91
CA THR A 509 42.03 -39.69 -10.50
C THR A 509 42.26 -41.12 -11.07
N PRO A 510 41.21 -41.98 -11.11
CA PRO A 510 41.37 -43.45 -11.18
C PRO A 510 41.02 -44.13 -12.53
N VAL A 511 41.53 -45.36 -12.71
CA VAL A 511 41.09 -46.35 -13.73
C VAL A 511 41.19 -47.77 -13.14
N ALA A 512 40.28 -48.69 -13.49
CA ALA A 512 40.31 -50.12 -13.12
C ALA A 512 40.58 -51.03 -14.36
N PRO A 513 40.98 -52.31 -14.23
CA PRO A 513 39.95 -53.39 -14.22
C PRO A 513 40.30 -54.78 -13.58
N ARG A 514 39.24 -55.56 -13.28
CA ARG A 514 39.01 -57.05 -13.37
C ARG A 514 40.14 -58.10 -13.12
N VAL A 515 39.77 -59.24 -12.49
CA VAL A 515 39.64 -60.61 -13.10
C VAL A 515 39.32 -61.76 -12.08
N ALA A 516 38.32 -62.60 -12.42
CA ALA A 516 38.00 -64.04 -12.10
C ALA A 516 38.22 -64.76 -10.72
N GLY A 517 37.34 -65.74 -10.41
CA GLY A 517 37.45 -66.81 -9.38
C GLY A 517 37.90 -68.17 -9.98
N PRO A 518 37.32 -69.38 -9.68
CA PRO A 518 36.29 -69.80 -8.69
C PRO A 518 36.53 -71.22 -8.02
N ARG A 519 35.54 -71.82 -7.28
CA ARG A 519 35.10 -73.27 -7.24
C ARG A 519 34.80 -73.95 -5.85
N GLY A 520 33.62 -74.59 -5.73
CA GLY A 520 33.30 -75.84 -4.98
C GLY A 520 33.19 -75.83 -3.42
N GLY A 521 32.44 -76.71 -2.73
CA GLY A 521 31.38 -77.68 -3.15
C GLY A 521 31.03 -78.79 -2.10
N GLY A 522 29.74 -79.06 -1.83
CA GLY A 522 29.19 -80.19 -1.01
C GLY A 522 28.80 -79.85 0.46
N THR A 523 27.58 -80.02 1.02
CA THR A 523 26.61 -81.16 1.22
C THR A 523 26.87 -82.04 2.47
N PRO A 524 25.87 -82.68 3.14
CA PRO A 524 24.38 -82.53 3.13
C PRO A 524 23.69 -82.61 4.53
N THR A 525 22.34 -82.50 4.61
CA THR A 525 21.37 -83.39 5.34
C THR A 525 19.94 -82.77 5.39
N ALA A 526 18.87 -83.59 5.44
CA ALA A 526 17.44 -83.19 5.49
C ALA A 526 16.66 -84.04 6.54
N PRO A 527 15.37 -83.73 6.86
CA PRO A 527 14.23 -84.28 6.09
C PRO A 527 12.98 -83.35 5.95
N GLN A 528 11.89 -83.87 5.34
CA GLN A 528 10.58 -83.24 5.02
C GLN A 528 9.40 -84.22 5.40
N PRO A 529 8.16 -84.20 4.83
CA PRO A 529 7.23 -83.18 4.26
C PRO A 529 5.87 -83.25 5.06
N PRO A 530 4.60 -83.41 4.52
CA PRO A 530 3.88 -82.94 3.31
C PRO A 530 2.43 -82.37 3.52
N ALA A 531 1.80 -81.88 2.43
CA ALA A 531 0.35 -81.96 2.05
C ALA A 531 -0.76 -81.12 2.77
N ARG A 532 -1.90 -80.70 2.14
CA ARG A 532 -2.26 -80.32 0.72
C ARG A 532 -3.74 -79.75 0.62
N VAL A 533 -4.11 -79.12 -0.52
CA VAL A 533 -5.49 -78.79 -1.07
C VAL A 533 -6.30 -77.57 -0.45
N PRO A 534 -7.45 -77.02 -1.00
CA PRO A 534 -7.53 -75.59 -1.43
C PRO A 534 -8.84 -74.76 -1.16
N ALA A 535 -8.87 -73.48 -1.65
CA ALA A 535 -10.02 -72.54 -1.86
C ALA A 535 -10.73 -71.98 -0.59
N ASP A 536 -11.42 -70.81 -0.56
CA ASP A 536 -11.94 -69.86 -1.59
C ASP A 536 -11.90 -68.37 -1.08
N ARG A 537 -12.49 -67.39 -1.81
CA ARG A 537 -12.49 -65.90 -1.58
C ARG A 537 -13.63 -65.37 -0.64
N PRO A 538 -13.71 -64.08 -0.19
CA PRO A 538 -13.20 -62.82 -0.79
C PRO A 538 -12.54 -61.72 0.14
N SER A 539 -12.29 -60.54 -0.47
CA SER A 539 -11.62 -59.26 -0.08
C SER A 539 -12.30 -58.42 1.06
N PRO A 540 -11.68 -57.37 1.70
CA PRO A 540 -11.10 -56.15 1.05
C PRO A 540 -9.81 -55.48 1.62
N GLU A 541 -9.27 -54.58 0.78
CA GLU A 541 -8.40 -53.38 1.01
C GLU A 541 -7.03 -53.46 1.70
N ALA A 542 -6.23 -52.39 1.52
CA ALA A 542 -4.79 -52.34 1.80
C ALA A 542 -4.26 -50.90 2.04
N GLU A 543 -3.21 -50.78 2.86
CA GLU A 543 -2.43 -49.54 3.08
C GLU A 543 -0.94 -49.75 2.70
N PRO A 544 -0.19 -48.70 2.28
CA PRO A 544 1.24 -48.77 1.99
C PRO A 544 2.13 -48.12 3.07
N VAL A 545 3.29 -48.72 3.38
CA VAL A 545 4.37 -48.09 4.17
C VAL A 545 5.76 -48.44 3.58
N VAL A 546 6.71 -47.51 3.70
CA VAL A 546 8.09 -47.53 3.16
C VAL A 546 9.04 -48.45 3.95
N PRO A 547 10.26 -48.76 3.44
CA PRO A 547 11.45 -48.07 3.97
C PRO A 547 12.59 -47.79 2.94
N GLU A 548 13.65 -47.13 3.41
CA GLU A 548 14.80 -46.58 2.65
C GLU A 548 15.92 -47.61 2.37
N ALA A 549 16.89 -47.29 1.47
CA ALA A 549 18.27 -46.91 1.86
C ALA A 549 19.36 -47.00 0.74
N ILE A 550 19.99 -45.85 0.45
CA ILE A 550 21.36 -45.55 -0.08
C ILE A 550 21.96 -46.20 -1.37
N SER A 551 22.62 -45.30 -2.12
CA SER A 551 23.89 -45.48 -2.87
C SER A 551 23.84 -45.63 -4.40
N SER A 552 24.88 -45.11 -5.05
CA SER A 552 24.87 -44.72 -6.47
C SER A 552 25.95 -45.40 -7.31
N SER A 553 25.58 -45.81 -8.53
CA SER A 553 26.45 -45.69 -9.71
C SER A 553 25.61 -45.81 -10.99
N TYR A 554 25.48 -44.73 -11.75
CA TYR A 554 25.06 -44.81 -13.14
C TYR A 554 26.29 -45.06 -14.01
N ASP A 555 26.25 -46.10 -14.83
CA ASP A 555 26.62 -45.95 -16.23
C ASP A 555 26.01 -47.06 -17.11
N ASP A 556 25.72 -46.68 -18.35
CA ASP A 556 25.34 -47.48 -19.53
C ASP A 556 23.94 -48.18 -19.64
N VAL A 557 23.28 -47.87 -20.77
CA VAL A 557 22.14 -48.56 -21.46
C VAL A 557 20.74 -48.64 -20.78
N PRO A 558 19.62 -48.26 -21.45
CA PRO A 558 19.44 -47.26 -22.50
C PRO A 558 18.29 -46.24 -22.21
N LEU A 559 18.22 -45.15 -22.98
CA LEU A 559 17.03 -44.28 -23.03
C LEU A 559 15.97 -44.81 -24.01
N PRO A 560 14.67 -44.77 -23.67
CA PRO A 560 13.57 -44.87 -24.64
C PRO A 560 13.51 -43.67 -25.60
N GLU A 561 12.80 -43.84 -26.71
CA GLU A 561 12.86 -42.96 -27.89
C GLU A 561 12.14 -41.61 -27.72
N GLU A 562 12.63 -40.60 -28.46
CA GLU A 562 12.04 -39.27 -28.55
C GLU A 562 10.69 -39.28 -29.31
N PRO A 563 9.79 -38.30 -29.08
CA PRO A 563 8.61 -38.13 -29.92
C PRO A 563 9.03 -37.83 -31.37
N PRO A 564 8.31 -38.35 -32.39
CA PRO A 564 8.75 -38.24 -33.77
C PRO A 564 8.75 -36.79 -34.27
N GLU A 565 9.86 -36.37 -34.88
CA GLU A 565 9.90 -35.18 -35.71
C GLU A 565 8.93 -35.30 -36.89
N TYR A 566 8.28 -34.20 -37.26
CA TYR A 566 7.52 -34.12 -38.51
C TYR A 566 8.47 -33.71 -39.64
N ASP A 567 8.72 -34.62 -40.58
CA ASP A 567 9.43 -34.31 -41.83
C ASP A 567 8.80 -33.09 -42.53
N LEU A 568 9.61 -32.06 -42.74
CA LEU A 568 9.23 -30.92 -43.59
C LEU A 568 9.23 -31.35 -45.06
N PRO A 569 8.19 -31.00 -45.85
CA PRO A 569 8.20 -31.27 -47.29
C PRO A 569 9.33 -30.49 -47.98
N PRO A 570 9.94 -31.04 -49.06
CA PRO A 570 11.13 -30.47 -49.67
C PRO A 570 10.88 -29.10 -50.30
N GLU A 571 11.88 -28.22 -50.24
CA GLU A 571 11.85 -26.90 -50.86
C GLU A 571 11.66 -26.99 -52.39
N PRO A 572 10.71 -26.24 -52.99
CA PRO A 572 10.60 -26.14 -54.44
C PRO A 572 11.67 -25.18 -55.00
N GLU A 573 12.30 -25.55 -56.12
CA GLU A 573 13.29 -24.73 -56.79
C GLU A 573 12.75 -23.33 -57.17
N THR A 574 13.61 -22.31 -57.07
CA THR A 574 13.23 -20.90 -57.30
C THR A 574 12.92 -20.58 -58.76
N ALA A 575 11.70 -20.87 -59.20
CA ALA A 575 11.13 -20.38 -60.45
C ALA A 575 10.69 -18.91 -60.33
N LYS A 576 10.89 -18.10 -61.38
CA LYS A 576 10.63 -16.65 -61.37
C LYS A 576 9.13 -16.32 -61.25
N ALA A 577 8.79 -15.42 -60.33
CA ALA A 577 7.46 -14.84 -60.23
C ALA A 577 7.19 -13.77 -61.32
N PRO A 578 5.93 -13.62 -61.79
CA PRO A 578 5.51 -12.54 -62.70
C PRO A 578 5.30 -11.20 -61.95
N PRO A 579 5.25 -10.06 -62.67
CA PRO A 579 5.15 -8.73 -62.04
C PRO A 579 3.77 -8.48 -61.40
N ARG A 580 3.77 -7.73 -60.29
CA ARG A 580 2.56 -7.23 -59.61
C ARG A 580 2.21 -5.83 -60.15
N VAL A 581 0.92 -5.54 -60.29
CA VAL A 581 0.41 -4.23 -60.75
C VAL A 581 0.68 -3.15 -59.70
N VAL A 582 0.96 -1.93 -60.18
CA VAL A 582 1.23 -0.72 -59.36
C VAL A 582 0.21 0.36 -59.73
N GLU A 583 -0.44 0.94 -58.72
CA GLU A 583 -1.15 2.22 -58.74
C GLU A 583 -0.94 2.91 -57.38
N PRO A 584 -1.00 4.25 -57.31
CA PRO A 584 0.27 4.98 -57.17
C PRO A 584 0.54 5.58 -55.78
N GLU A 585 1.82 5.79 -55.51
CA GLU A 585 2.29 6.72 -54.47
C GLU A 585 2.05 8.19 -54.91
N PRO A 586 1.76 9.12 -53.98
CA PRO A 586 1.85 10.55 -54.25
C PRO A 586 3.32 10.99 -54.42
N GLU A 587 3.55 12.02 -55.23
CA GLU A 587 4.90 12.53 -55.55
C GLU A 587 5.62 13.16 -54.34
N PRO A 588 6.97 13.17 -54.32
CA PRO A 588 7.73 13.53 -53.12
C PRO A 588 7.92 15.04 -52.94
N GLU A 589 7.57 15.57 -51.76
CA GLU A 589 8.05 16.86 -51.27
C GLU A 589 9.37 16.70 -50.50
N SER A 590 10.32 17.60 -50.73
CA SER A 590 11.71 17.46 -50.27
C SER A 590 12.06 18.37 -49.08
N SER A 591 12.34 17.79 -47.90
CA SER A 591 13.49 18.16 -47.04
C SER A 591 13.45 17.44 -45.68
N ASN A 592 14.61 16.89 -45.25
CA ASN A 592 15.08 16.55 -43.90
C ASN A 592 14.04 16.32 -42.75
N GLY A 593 12.91 15.66 -43.01
CA GLY A 593 11.83 15.46 -42.05
C GLY A 593 12.12 14.41 -40.98
N LEU A 594 12.87 14.78 -39.94
CA LEU A 594 12.82 14.05 -38.67
C LEU A 594 11.52 14.40 -37.96
N ASP A 595 10.70 13.40 -37.63
CA ASP A 595 9.36 13.59 -37.07
C ASP A 595 9.31 13.49 -35.52
N VAL A 596 8.35 14.19 -34.92
CA VAL A 596 8.08 14.21 -33.46
C VAL A 596 7.86 12.80 -32.91
N GLU A 597 7.12 11.92 -33.60
CA GLU A 597 6.93 10.55 -33.12
C GLU A 597 8.22 9.75 -33.16
N THR A 598 9.10 9.99 -34.13
CA THR A 598 10.40 9.31 -34.24
C THR A 598 11.31 9.72 -33.07
N VAL A 599 11.33 11.01 -32.73
CA VAL A 599 12.05 11.51 -31.55
C VAL A 599 11.45 10.95 -30.25
N ARG A 600 10.11 10.89 -30.14
CA ARG A 600 9.39 10.36 -28.98
C ARG A 600 9.62 8.85 -28.80
N LYS A 601 9.56 8.05 -29.87
CA LYS A 601 9.79 6.59 -29.86
C LYS A 601 11.22 6.23 -29.42
N ARG A 602 12.22 7.04 -29.78
CA ARG A 602 13.64 6.83 -29.43
C ARG A 602 14.14 7.66 -28.24
N PHE A 603 13.26 8.25 -27.44
CA PHE A 603 13.67 9.07 -26.29
C PHE A 603 14.45 8.30 -25.21
N GLN A 604 14.29 6.97 -25.11
CA GLN A 604 15.10 6.13 -24.22
C GLN A 604 16.57 6.04 -24.67
N ASP A 605 16.84 5.99 -25.98
CA ASP A 605 18.18 6.06 -26.55
C ASP A 605 18.86 7.39 -26.17
N VAL A 606 18.10 8.49 -26.24
CA VAL A 606 18.58 9.84 -25.83
C VAL A 606 18.93 9.86 -24.35
N ARG A 607 18.08 9.29 -23.47
CA ARG A 607 18.39 9.17 -22.04
C ARG A 607 19.64 8.32 -21.78
N ALA A 608 19.85 7.23 -22.53
CA ALA A 608 21.08 6.44 -22.45
C ALA A 608 22.32 7.25 -22.86
N ALA A 609 22.26 7.98 -23.98
CA ALA A 609 23.35 8.84 -24.45
C ALA A 609 23.63 10.05 -23.54
N VAL A 610 22.63 10.55 -22.80
CA VAL A 610 22.82 11.53 -21.71
C VAL A 610 23.48 10.87 -20.50
N ARG A 611 23.08 9.65 -20.11
CA ARG A 611 23.63 8.92 -18.94
C ARG A 611 25.14 8.71 -19.03
N GLU A 612 25.64 8.44 -20.24
CA GLU A 612 27.06 8.23 -20.52
C GLU A 612 27.86 9.53 -20.43
N ARG A 613 27.26 10.67 -20.83
CA ARG A 613 27.84 12.02 -20.70
C ARG A 613 27.74 12.59 -19.29
N SER A 614 26.63 12.35 -18.58
CA SER A 614 26.35 12.91 -17.26
C SER A 614 25.39 12.05 -16.44
N LYS A 615 25.94 11.42 -15.41
CA LYS A 615 25.21 10.63 -14.41
C LYS A 615 24.28 11.46 -13.51
N SER A 616 24.43 12.79 -13.50
CA SER A 616 23.58 13.71 -12.73
C SER A 616 22.42 14.29 -13.53
N LEU A 617 22.53 14.40 -14.86
CA LEU A 617 21.44 14.92 -15.71
C LEU A 617 20.40 13.86 -16.09
N GLU A 618 20.77 12.59 -16.30
CA GLU A 618 19.80 11.56 -16.69
C GLU A 618 18.64 11.37 -15.68
N PRO A 619 18.86 11.34 -14.34
CA PRO A 619 17.77 11.26 -13.38
C PRO A 619 16.78 12.43 -13.46
N MET A 620 17.24 13.60 -13.95
CA MET A 620 16.41 14.80 -14.14
C MET A 620 15.52 14.72 -15.40
N LEU A 621 15.78 13.74 -16.27
CA LEU A 621 14.95 13.40 -17.44
C LEU A 621 13.95 12.26 -17.14
N SER A 622 13.90 11.77 -15.89
CA SER A 622 13.06 10.63 -15.50
C SER A 622 11.56 10.86 -15.73
N ALA A 623 11.08 12.09 -15.47
CA ALA A 623 9.71 12.54 -15.71
C ALA A 623 9.59 13.51 -16.91
N ALA A 624 10.57 13.53 -17.81
CA ALA A 624 10.55 14.34 -19.02
C ALA A 624 9.80 13.65 -20.17
N ALA A 625 9.17 14.44 -21.05
CA ALA A 625 8.52 13.93 -22.26
C ALA A 625 8.78 14.83 -23.48
N ILE A 626 8.79 14.24 -24.67
CA ILE A 626 8.88 14.99 -25.93
C ILE A 626 7.50 15.56 -26.28
N HIS A 627 7.36 16.88 -26.15
CA HIS A 627 6.12 17.61 -26.44
C HIS A 627 5.98 17.87 -27.94
N ASP A 628 7.00 18.46 -28.56
CA ASP A 628 6.96 18.96 -29.95
C ASP A 628 8.37 19.05 -30.58
N LEU A 629 8.45 19.29 -31.90
CA LEU A 629 9.67 19.56 -32.65
C LEU A 629 9.42 20.74 -33.60
N GLN A 630 10.05 21.89 -33.34
CA GLN A 630 9.83 23.13 -34.09
C GLN A 630 11.15 23.63 -34.67
N ASP A 631 11.25 23.76 -36.00
CA ASP A 631 12.42 24.29 -36.71
C ASP A 631 13.77 23.66 -36.27
N GLY A 632 13.80 22.33 -36.09
CA GLY A 632 14.97 21.59 -35.59
C GLY A 632 15.21 21.68 -34.08
N THR A 633 14.33 22.35 -33.32
CA THR A 633 14.38 22.43 -31.85
C THR A 633 13.41 21.45 -31.21
N VAL A 634 13.95 20.50 -30.43
CA VAL A 634 13.17 19.56 -29.60
C VAL A 634 12.59 20.32 -28.40
N VAL A 635 11.26 20.31 -28.26
CA VAL A 635 10.55 20.86 -27.12
C VAL A 635 10.28 19.74 -26.11
N LEU A 636 11.02 19.77 -24.99
CA LEU A 636 10.90 18.80 -23.91
C LEU A 636 10.09 19.40 -22.76
N SER A 637 9.02 18.71 -22.36
CA SER A 637 8.20 19.08 -21.21
C SER A 637 8.70 18.40 -19.94
N HIS A 638 8.59 19.10 -18.79
CA HIS A 638 8.85 18.53 -17.48
C HIS A 638 7.85 19.07 -16.44
N PRO A 639 7.27 18.22 -15.56
CA PRO A 639 6.18 18.62 -14.65
C PRO A 639 6.65 19.41 -13.41
N ALA A 640 7.94 19.39 -13.09
CA ALA A 640 8.51 20.19 -11.99
C ALA A 640 9.32 21.38 -12.52
N GLU A 641 8.88 22.60 -12.18
CA GLU A 641 9.43 23.88 -12.66
C GLU A 641 10.91 24.09 -12.28
N VAL A 642 11.29 23.73 -11.04
CA VAL A 642 12.68 23.80 -10.55
C VAL A 642 13.66 23.00 -11.41
N LEU A 643 13.19 21.90 -12.02
CA LEU A 643 13.99 21.07 -12.91
C LEU A 643 14.01 21.60 -14.35
N VAL A 644 12.96 22.28 -14.83
CA VAL A 644 12.98 23.02 -16.11
C VAL A 644 14.08 24.09 -16.10
N GLY A 645 14.20 24.86 -15.01
CA GLY A 645 15.25 25.87 -14.87
C GLY A 645 16.67 25.28 -14.94
N ARG A 646 16.89 24.09 -14.37
CA ARG A 646 18.18 23.39 -14.43
C ARG A 646 18.45 22.73 -15.78
N LEU A 647 17.43 22.17 -16.45
CA LEU A 647 17.56 21.58 -17.78
C LEU A 647 17.67 22.65 -18.89
N SER A 648 17.25 23.89 -18.62
CA SER A 648 17.49 25.07 -19.46
C SER A 648 18.89 25.69 -19.29
N ALA A 649 19.71 25.20 -18.36
CA ALA A 649 21.07 25.72 -18.17
C ALA A 649 21.96 25.29 -19.35
N ALA A 650 22.80 26.20 -19.86
CA ALA A 650 23.57 26.00 -21.10
C ALA A 650 24.41 24.70 -21.12
N HIS A 651 24.94 24.26 -19.98
CA HIS A 651 25.64 22.98 -19.82
C HIS A 651 24.72 21.76 -20.06
N ALA A 652 23.50 21.79 -19.53
CA ALA A 652 22.51 20.74 -19.74
C ALA A 652 22.02 20.74 -21.21
N THR A 653 21.75 21.91 -21.79
CA THR A 653 21.36 22.05 -23.20
C THR A 653 22.44 21.51 -24.15
N ALA A 654 23.73 21.77 -23.88
CA ALA A 654 24.83 21.24 -24.67
C ALA A 654 24.89 19.70 -24.64
N ILE A 655 24.80 19.10 -23.44
CA ILE A 655 24.81 17.63 -23.28
C ILE A 655 23.57 16.98 -23.94
N LEU A 656 22.41 17.62 -23.86
CA LEU A 656 21.19 17.18 -24.53
C LEU A 656 21.29 17.25 -26.06
N ARG A 657 21.85 18.35 -26.59
CA ARG A 657 22.13 18.55 -28.03
C ARG A 657 23.09 17.50 -28.57
N ASP A 658 24.19 17.22 -27.86
CA ASP A 658 25.15 16.20 -28.28
C ASP A 658 24.56 14.79 -28.20
N ALA A 659 23.75 14.47 -27.18
CA ALA A 659 23.04 13.20 -27.08
C ALA A 659 21.99 13.01 -28.20
N LEU A 660 21.31 14.08 -28.62
CA LEU A 660 20.42 14.03 -29.80
C LEU A 660 21.20 13.85 -31.11
N ARG A 661 22.37 14.49 -31.25
CA ARG A 661 23.23 14.31 -32.43
C ARG A 661 23.69 12.86 -32.58
N ASP A 662 24.09 12.20 -31.49
CA ASP A 662 24.47 10.78 -31.52
C ASP A 662 23.31 9.87 -31.96
N VAL A 663 22.11 10.11 -31.41
CA VAL A 663 20.94 9.22 -31.61
C VAL A 663 20.31 9.40 -32.99
N PHE A 664 20.26 10.62 -33.52
CA PHE A 664 19.54 10.95 -34.77
C PHE A 664 20.44 11.42 -35.92
N ALA A 665 21.76 11.53 -35.73
CA ALA A 665 22.73 12.04 -36.70
C ALA A 665 22.40 13.46 -37.24
N ALA A 666 21.68 14.27 -36.44
CA ALA A 666 21.17 15.58 -36.80
C ALA A 666 21.50 16.64 -35.74
N ASP A 667 21.82 17.85 -36.18
CA ASP A 667 22.00 19.01 -35.29
C ASP A 667 20.64 19.55 -34.83
N LEU A 668 20.13 19.00 -33.74
CA LEU A 668 18.87 19.41 -33.11
C LEU A 668 19.15 20.24 -31.85
N ASP A 669 18.52 21.41 -31.71
CA ASP A 669 18.59 22.16 -30.46
C ASP A 669 17.52 21.70 -29.45
N VAL A 670 17.63 22.12 -28.18
CA VAL A 670 16.73 21.67 -27.11
C VAL A 670 16.20 22.83 -26.27
N ARG A 671 14.88 22.91 -26.20
CA ARG A 671 14.16 23.84 -25.32
C ARG A 671 13.36 23.05 -24.29
N THR A 672 13.59 23.33 -23.00
CA THR A 672 12.75 22.76 -21.95
C THR A 672 11.63 23.73 -21.55
N VAL A 673 10.46 23.19 -21.25
CA VAL A 673 9.25 23.95 -20.88
C VAL A 673 8.53 23.30 -19.70
N HIS A 674 7.96 24.12 -18.84
CA HIS A 674 7.05 23.63 -17.80
C HIS A 674 5.66 23.44 -18.40
N LEU A 675 5.09 22.25 -18.22
CA LEU A 675 3.65 22.05 -18.33
C LEU A 675 3.13 21.50 -17.01
N ALA A 676 2.32 22.31 -16.32
CA ALA A 676 1.28 21.75 -15.48
C ALA A 676 0.34 20.90 -16.34
N ALA A 677 -0.10 19.75 -15.84
CA ALA A 677 -0.93 18.80 -16.60
C ALA A 677 -2.27 19.45 -17.02
N ALA A 678 -2.41 19.77 -18.29
CA ALA A 678 -3.48 20.63 -18.81
C ALA A 678 -4.56 19.84 -19.56
N GLY A 679 -5.58 19.38 -18.84
CA GLY A 679 -6.83 18.85 -19.42
C GLY A 679 -7.89 19.93 -19.61
N ALA A 680 -7.71 20.87 -20.55
CA ALA A 680 -8.75 21.84 -20.95
C ALA A 680 -8.52 22.41 -22.36
N ALA A 681 -9.60 22.57 -23.13
CA ALA A 681 -9.59 23.16 -24.48
C ALA A 681 -9.62 24.72 -24.44
N PRO A 682 -9.24 25.43 -25.52
CA PRO A 682 -8.74 26.80 -25.42
C PRO A 682 -9.81 27.90 -25.44
N ALA A 683 -9.46 29.05 -24.85
CA ALA A 683 -10.21 30.30 -24.96
C ALA A 683 -9.55 31.27 -25.95
N THR A 684 -10.35 31.99 -26.74
CA THR A 684 -9.91 32.98 -27.73
C THR A 684 -9.49 34.32 -27.09
N PRO A 685 -8.64 35.14 -27.75
CA PRO A 685 -7.95 36.25 -27.10
C PRO A 685 -8.84 37.48 -26.85
N ALA A 686 -8.91 37.92 -25.59
CA ALA A 686 -9.56 39.16 -25.20
C ALA A 686 -8.61 40.37 -25.39
N LYS A 687 -9.19 41.50 -25.82
CA LYS A 687 -8.45 42.76 -26.06
C LYS A 687 -8.18 43.50 -24.74
N SER A 688 -7.15 44.34 -24.76
CA SER A 688 -6.84 45.29 -23.68
C SER A 688 -7.93 46.35 -23.49
N THR A 689 -8.30 46.59 -22.22
CA THR A 689 -8.97 47.81 -21.77
C THR A 689 -8.60 48.11 -20.32
N THR A 690 -8.26 49.37 -20.03
CA THR A 690 -7.82 49.82 -18.71
C THR A 690 -9.01 50.30 -17.87
N ALA A 691 -9.14 49.83 -16.63
CA ALA A 691 -10.06 50.39 -15.63
C ALA A 691 -9.49 50.21 -14.21
N GLN A 692 -9.68 51.20 -13.35
CA GLN A 692 -9.21 51.21 -11.95
C GLN A 692 -10.24 50.56 -11.01
N GLN A 693 -9.79 50.00 -9.88
CA GLN A 693 -10.66 49.37 -8.88
C GLN A 693 -10.46 50.01 -7.48
N PRO A 694 -11.53 50.47 -6.81
CA PRO A 694 -11.47 50.97 -5.43
C PRO A 694 -11.60 49.84 -4.38
N PRO A 695 -11.12 50.03 -3.14
CA PRO A 695 -11.03 48.97 -2.13
C PRO A 695 -12.36 48.71 -1.40
N GLN A 696 -12.62 47.45 -1.01
CA GLN A 696 -13.73 47.11 -0.10
C GLN A 696 -13.37 46.09 1.00
N ARG A 697 -13.86 46.44 2.19
CA ARG A 697 -13.93 45.74 3.48
C ARG A 697 -13.94 44.19 3.46
N ARG A 698 -13.16 43.60 4.37
CA ARG A 698 -13.47 42.28 5.00
C ARG A 698 -14.78 42.38 5.80
N GLN A 699 -15.51 41.26 5.88
CA GLN A 699 -16.56 41.02 6.89
C GLN A 699 -16.22 39.76 7.69
N GLN A 700 -16.56 39.76 8.98
CA GLN A 700 -16.35 38.63 9.89
C GLN A 700 -17.60 37.77 9.99
N PHE A 701 -17.42 36.48 10.28
CA PHE A 701 -18.43 35.64 10.94
C PHE A 701 -17.76 34.82 12.04
N SER A 702 -18.49 34.59 13.13
CA SER A 702 -18.01 33.99 14.37
C SER A 702 -18.71 32.68 14.69
N ARG A 703 -18.08 31.85 15.52
CA ARG A 703 -18.69 30.68 16.18
C ARG A 703 -18.26 30.61 17.67
N PRO A 704 -18.99 29.88 18.52
CA PRO A 704 -19.21 30.30 19.92
C PRO A 704 -18.36 29.58 20.97
N SER A 705 -18.32 30.17 22.18
CA SER A 705 -17.53 29.71 23.33
C SER A 705 -18.41 29.17 24.47
N ARG A 706 -17.97 28.08 25.11
CA ARG A 706 -18.35 27.60 26.46
C ARG A 706 -17.48 26.38 26.81
N ALA A 707 -17.17 26.05 28.06
CA ALA A 707 -16.84 26.82 29.27
C ALA A 707 -16.18 25.83 30.26
N ALA A 708 -15.33 26.29 31.17
CA ALA A 708 -14.63 25.44 32.14
C ALA A 708 -15.37 25.38 33.50
N GLU A 709 -15.15 24.32 34.26
CA GLU A 709 -15.49 24.14 35.68
C GLU A 709 -14.29 23.47 36.42
N PRO A 710 -14.21 23.53 37.77
CA PRO A 710 -12.95 23.82 38.45
C PRO A 710 -12.27 22.67 39.20
N SER A 711 -11.14 22.99 39.85
CA SER A 711 -10.34 22.11 40.70
C SER A 711 -10.81 22.07 42.17
N GLU A 712 -10.65 20.92 42.82
CA GLU A 712 -10.76 20.74 44.27
C GLU A 712 -9.39 20.46 44.94
N GLN A 713 -9.39 20.41 46.28
CA GLN A 713 -8.22 20.66 47.13
C GLN A 713 -7.52 19.37 47.60
N ARG A 714 -6.20 19.49 47.88
CA ARG A 714 -5.42 18.45 48.59
C ARG A 714 -5.84 18.34 50.06
N ARG A 715 -5.56 17.18 50.67
CA ARG A 715 -5.45 16.99 52.12
C ARG A 715 -4.02 16.55 52.48
N ASP A 716 -3.58 16.91 53.68
CA ASP A 716 -2.30 16.47 54.25
C ASP A 716 -2.38 15.04 54.82
N ASP A 717 -1.24 14.33 54.82
CA ASP A 717 -0.86 13.42 55.90
C ASP A 717 0.68 13.31 56.00
N SER A 718 1.21 12.55 56.96
CA SER A 718 2.28 13.08 57.83
C SER A 718 3.51 12.18 58.03
N THR A 719 4.71 12.68 57.67
CA THR A 719 6.04 12.39 58.32
C THR A 719 6.63 10.95 58.28
N PRO A 720 7.94 10.72 58.59
CA PRO A 720 9.13 11.55 58.35
C PRO A 720 10.40 10.78 57.85
N SER A 721 11.34 11.52 57.21
CA SER A 721 12.82 11.40 57.28
C SER A 721 13.55 10.08 56.95
N VAL A 722 14.52 10.14 56.02
CA VAL A 722 15.98 10.03 56.29
C VAL A 722 16.81 10.51 55.08
N SER A 723 17.83 11.32 55.38
CA SER A 723 19.03 11.74 54.61
C SER A 723 19.19 11.41 53.10
N GLU A 724 19.34 12.47 52.29
CA GLU A 724 20.11 12.47 51.03
C GLU A 724 21.05 13.69 50.95
N THR A 725 22.10 13.59 50.13
CA THR A 725 23.16 14.61 49.94
C THR A 725 22.87 15.47 48.71
N PRO A 726 23.07 16.80 48.73
CA PRO A 726 22.86 17.63 47.54
C PRO A 726 23.88 17.35 46.42
N PRO A 727 23.44 17.20 45.16
CA PRO A 727 24.33 17.22 43.99
C PRO A 727 24.76 18.66 43.62
N GLU A 728 25.70 18.76 42.69
CA GLU A 728 26.24 20.02 42.16
C GLU A 728 25.26 20.73 41.20
N PRO A 729 25.37 22.07 41.00
CA PRO A 729 24.47 22.80 40.10
C PRO A 729 24.74 22.48 38.63
N GLU A 730 23.68 22.12 37.91
CA GLU A 730 23.70 21.88 36.47
C GLU A 730 23.77 23.20 35.68
N ASP A 731 24.50 23.20 34.56
CA ASP A 731 24.46 24.31 33.59
C ASP A 731 23.07 24.39 32.93
N PRO A 732 22.55 25.59 32.63
CA PRO A 732 21.21 25.74 32.06
C PRO A 732 21.14 25.19 30.63
N GLU A 733 20.20 24.26 30.38
CA GLU A 733 19.95 23.71 29.06
C GLU A 733 19.68 24.82 28.01
N PRO A 734 20.19 24.68 26.77
CA PRO A 734 19.88 25.62 25.70
C PRO A 734 18.39 25.54 25.36
N GLN A 735 17.70 26.69 25.43
CA GLN A 735 16.27 26.77 25.13
C GLN A 735 15.99 26.29 23.69
N GLN A 736 15.00 25.41 23.55
CA GLN A 736 14.56 24.93 22.25
C GLN A 736 14.07 26.11 21.39
N PRO A 737 14.39 26.16 20.08
CA PRO A 737 13.96 27.25 19.21
C PRO A 737 12.43 27.27 19.10
N ARG A 738 11.84 28.46 19.23
CA ARG A 738 10.41 28.68 19.01
C ARG A 738 10.02 28.37 17.58
N SER A 739 8.76 28.00 17.38
CA SER A 739 8.21 27.77 16.05
C SER A 739 8.02 29.09 15.29
N ASP A 740 8.13 29.06 13.96
CA ASP A 740 8.03 30.26 13.11
C ASP A 740 6.69 31.00 13.27
N ASP A 741 5.61 30.29 13.62
CA ASP A 741 4.27 30.82 13.88
C ASP A 741 4.16 31.61 15.21
N GLU A 742 5.16 31.50 16.10
CA GLU A 742 5.21 32.22 17.39
C GLU A 742 6.00 33.53 17.33
N ILE A 743 6.73 33.78 16.22
CA ILE A 743 7.53 34.99 16.02
C ILE A 743 6.62 36.08 15.43
N THR A 744 6.44 37.20 16.14
CA THR A 744 5.58 38.29 15.66
C THR A 744 6.21 39.01 14.47
N ASP A 745 5.37 39.61 13.60
CA ASP A 745 5.84 40.38 12.44
C ASP A 745 6.85 41.49 12.83
N ALA A 746 6.70 42.08 14.02
CA ALA A 746 7.61 43.10 14.53
C ALA A 746 8.99 42.54 14.92
N GLU A 747 9.04 41.39 15.58
CA GLU A 747 10.29 40.67 15.88
C GLU A 747 10.96 40.20 14.57
N ARG A 748 10.17 39.78 13.58
CA ARG A 748 10.66 39.37 12.26
C ARG A 748 11.29 40.54 11.49
N ASP A 749 10.67 41.72 11.50
CA ASP A 749 11.24 42.95 10.93
C ASP A 749 12.51 43.41 11.68
N GLU A 750 12.58 43.24 13.01
CA GLU A 750 13.75 43.58 13.82
C GLU A 750 14.94 42.65 13.55
N MET A 751 14.69 41.33 13.44
CA MET A 751 15.70 40.35 13.01
C MET A 751 16.22 40.62 11.58
N VAL A 752 15.33 41.06 10.67
CA VAL A 752 15.74 41.50 9.32
C VAL A 752 16.57 42.78 9.38
N ALA A 753 16.27 43.72 10.28
CA ALA A 753 17.07 44.93 10.47
C ALA A 753 18.48 44.64 11.00
N GLU A 754 18.63 43.76 12.00
CA GLU A 754 19.95 43.33 12.50
C GLU A 754 20.79 42.64 11.40
N ALA A 755 20.18 41.77 10.60
CA ALA A 755 20.87 41.09 9.50
C ALA A 755 21.45 42.06 8.44
N HIS A 756 20.93 43.28 8.33
CA HIS A 756 21.41 44.30 7.41
C HIS A 756 22.45 45.27 8.03
N SER A 757 22.81 45.14 9.30
CA SER A 757 23.70 46.10 10.00
C SER A 757 25.18 45.68 10.11
N GLY A 758 25.57 44.51 9.59
CA GLY A 758 26.95 44.00 9.67
C GLY A 758 27.96 44.75 8.77
N PRO A 759 29.19 45.04 9.24
CA PRO A 759 30.20 45.76 8.46
C PRO A 759 30.79 44.91 7.31
N PRO A 760 31.17 45.50 6.17
CA PRO A 760 31.39 44.79 4.90
C PRO A 760 32.77 44.11 4.73
N GLU A 761 33.52 43.85 5.81
CA GLU A 761 34.89 43.30 5.75
C GLU A 761 35.02 41.90 6.38
N ARG A 762 34.41 40.89 5.73
CA ARG A 762 34.83 39.46 5.66
C ARG A 762 33.76 38.59 4.98
N ARG A 763 33.62 38.72 3.66
CA ARG A 763 33.14 37.58 2.85
C ARG A 763 34.34 36.70 2.56
N LEU A 764 34.53 35.66 3.35
CA LEU A 764 35.40 34.54 2.97
C LEU A 764 34.71 33.79 1.82
N ASP A 765 35.50 33.36 0.85
CA ASP A 765 34.99 32.63 -0.31
C ASP A 765 34.45 31.26 0.17
N PRO A 766 33.18 30.89 -0.13
CA PRO A 766 32.58 29.66 0.37
C PRO A 766 33.39 28.39 0.02
N ASP A 767 34.04 28.36 -1.15
CA ASP A 767 34.88 27.23 -1.55
C ASP A 767 36.14 27.13 -0.67
N GLN A 768 36.68 28.26 -0.23
CA GLN A 768 37.82 28.33 0.70
C GLN A 768 37.42 27.83 2.10
N VAL A 769 36.23 28.21 2.58
CA VAL A 769 35.68 27.74 3.86
C VAL A 769 35.41 26.23 3.82
N ALA A 770 34.85 25.71 2.72
CA ALA A 770 34.66 24.28 2.53
C ALA A 770 35.98 23.50 2.51
N LEU A 771 37.01 24.03 1.84
CA LEU A 771 38.35 23.41 1.78
C LEU A 771 39.07 23.40 3.14
N ASP A 772 38.85 24.39 4.00
CA ASP A 772 39.46 24.40 5.33
C ASP A 772 38.68 23.52 6.32
N LEU A 773 37.35 23.44 6.25
CA LEU A 773 36.54 22.45 7.00
C LEU A 773 36.88 21.00 6.61
N LEU A 774 37.13 20.73 5.33
CA LEU A 774 37.61 19.42 4.85
C LEU A 774 38.98 19.04 5.45
N LYS A 775 39.82 20.02 5.79
CA LYS A 775 41.12 19.79 6.45
C LYS A 775 40.99 19.67 7.97
N SER A 776 40.16 20.50 8.62
CA SER A 776 40.06 20.53 10.08
C SER A 776 39.24 19.36 10.64
N GLU A 777 38.02 19.15 10.12
CA GLU A 777 37.08 18.17 10.68
C GLU A 777 37.28 16.76 10.10
N LEU A 778 37.78 16.69 8.87
CA LEU A 778 37.89 15.43 8.10
C LEU A 778 39.34 15.05 7.75
N GLY A 779 40.33 15.85 8.16
CA GLY A 779 41.76 15.54 8.02
C GLY A 779 42.27 15.42 6.58
N ALA A 780 41.49 15.86 5.59
CA ALA A 780 41.81 15.66 4.18
C ALA A 780 43.05 16.44 3.76
N ARG A 781 43.93 15.80 2.99
CA ARG A 781 45.06 16.46 2.31
C ARG A 781 44.73 16.60 0.82
N PRO A 782 45.04 17.74 0.19
CA PRO A 782 44.97 17.85 -1.26
C PRO A 782 45.97 16.88 -1.90
N LEU A 783 45.58 16.33 -3.04
CA LEU A 783 46.48 15.63 -3.96
C LEU A 783 47.04 16.66 -4.95
N GLU A 784 48.33 16.53 -5.30
CA GLU A 784 48.99 17.28 -6.38
C GLU A 784 48.79 16.59 -7.74
#